data_AF-A0A519H6P3-F1
#
_entry.id   AF-A0A519H6P3-F1
#
_cell.length_a   1.000
_cell.length_b   1.000
_cell.length_c   1.000
_cell.angle_alpha   90.00
_cell.angle_beta   90.00
_cell.angle_gamma   90.00
#
_symmetry.space_group_name_H-M   'P 1'
#
loop_
_entity.id
_entity.type
_entity.pdbx_description
1 polymer ?
#
loop_
_entity_poly.entity_id
_entity_poly.type
_entity_poly.pdbx_seq_one_letter_code
_entity_poly.pdbx_strand_id
1 'polypeptide(L)'
;MRKVSIVVPTYNSPKDALLRLVDSIDAQTLPSDEFEVVFVDDGSTDDTYAFLEVVAAGRDNVRLERIDNSGWPSRPRNIGIDLAEGEYVLFMDHDDHLYPDALRAGYDFAKEHDADVLNGKEAYTYTAFWALSTYTGDLAQSLGRPEGHPLLPLNPHKLYRRDFLRDHAIRFPEGRKVLWEDQVFNVSVARHAQRIATLSSVPFYHWVYTKGSGSTLFVKATDDYWMWFRSLLQHTVTELDGEDLAGQRDQLMHHQYTARVLGVFDRSFLRRPDEERVFLFDHCAAIREDFGLARFDDRLSASQRMRAWCLASGDAALMSRICEADPELPGEADLDTLTWKDGVLHVTATARWADADGNVLRLERHDPASGGESGGEPGGRVRRWLPADLAAVVPEHLRDMTAEIEHAAIDGSVRSRTSRIVWLQPSEHRVEIDGAADDATLSASLTMTIDPASAAMGGALDSTYWDLFVQCHLGGWLTHKPLRSTAPASVSLTGGRLHLVYPNDGGAATLIPDGQVEAVRRLAPVAARRLAPGRYELELAGVHDGHGQIATRVGLSTDDGAKPAFDDADATIRVEDGRAYLRFTAPQGRVAVRVGDRAPGGPSGWVVDLGDAGSAVLSLTPNAAAPDAQTRVLLLTQRDSDHVGDQLVEATLLSLVTAALSNLGVPRNEVSVTSRSMGVVPQKYVKTGDEALLSEARRLISSADVVVAGDLEQRDGATVERIAEDGRPAHDHDVGGRDQPAGFGEQRLVAGLHVLLGHDAHRPA
;
A
#
# COMPACT_ATOMS: atom_id res chain seq x y z
N MET A 1 -27.04 -10.71 27.29
CA MET A 1 -26.18 -11.82 26.82
C MET A 1 -25.12 -11.20 25.95
N ARG A 2 -23.84 -11.49 26.16
CA ARG A 2 -22.76 -10.97 25.32
C ARG A 2 -22.87 -11.64 23.95
N LYS A 3 -22.81 -10.85 22.88
CA LYS A 3 -22.84 -11.28 21.48
C LYS A 3 -21.45 -11.63 20.98
N VAL A 4 -20.45 -10.82 21.30
CA VAL A 4 -19.07 -11.02 20.86
C VAL A 4 -18.09 -10.90 22.03
N SER A 5 -17.10 -11.80 22.10
CA SER A 5 -15.90 -11.65 22.93
C SER A 5 -14.70 -11.39 22.03
N ILE A 6 -14.06 -10.24 22.22
CA ILE A 6 -12.78 -9.92 21.58
C ILE A 6 -11.67 -10.46 22.47
N VAL A 7 -10.81 -11.33 21.96
CA VAL A 7 -9.66 -11.90 22.65
C VAL A 7 -8.40 -11.26 22.11
N VAL A 8 -7.65 -10.56 22.99
CA VAL A 8 -6.43 -9.83 22.62
C VAL A 8 -5.24 -10.38 23.41
N PRO A 9 -4.36 -11.18 22.77
CA PRO A 9 -3.09 -11.59 23.38
C PRO A 9 -2.13 -10.38 23.42
N THR A 10 -1.50 -10.13 24.56
CA THR A 10 -0.55 -9.02 24.73
C THR A 10 0.76 -9.52 25.32
N TYR A 11 1.88 -8.97 24.85
CA TYR A 11 3.21 -9.23 25.40
C TYR A 11 4.16 -8.10 25.00
N ASN A 12 4.62 -7.32 25.98
CA ASN A 12 5.45 -6.14 25.76
C ASN A 12 4.94 -5.24 24.61
N SER A 13 3.64 -4.95 24.66
CA SER A 13 2.90 -4.33 23.57
C SER A 13 3.12 -2.81 23.57
N PRO A 14 3.47 -2.19 22.42
CA PRO A 14 3.68 -0.74 22.34
C PRO A 14 2.42 0.03 22.76
N LYS A 15 2.59 1.02 23.64
CA LYS A 15 1.48 1.78 24.22
C LYS A 15 0.65 2.53 23.18
N ASP A 16 1.28 3.08 22.15
CA ASP A 16 0.59 3.76 21.05
C ASP A 16 -0.28 2.78 20.24
N ALA A 17 0.16 1.54 20.09
CA ALA A 17 -0.58 0.49 19.41
C ALA A 17 -1.81 0.06 20.23
N LEU A 18 -1.63 -0.17 21.54
CA LEU A 18 -2.74 -0.46 22.46
C LEU A 18 -3.75 0.68 22.52
N LEU A 19 -3.32 1.94 22.49
CA LEU A 19 -4.22 3.09 22.44
C LEU A 19 -5.09 3.07 21.17
N ARG A 20 -4.49 2.85 19.99
CA ARG A 20 -5.26 2.71 18.74
C ARG A 20 -6.25 1.56 18.79
N LEU A 21 -5.84 0.41 19.34
CA LEU A 21 -6.71 -0.75 19.52
C LEU A 21 -7.90 -0.38 20.41
N VAL A 22 -7.66 0.23 21.57
CA VAL A 22 -8.71 0.62 22.52
C VAL A 22 -9.65 1.67 21.91
N ASP A 23 -9.11 2.68 21.23
CA ASP A 23 -9.91 3.69 20.52
C ASP A 23 -10.83 3.05 19.47
N SER A 24 -10.35 2.01 18.79
CA SER A 24 -11.16 1.28 17.78
C SER A 24 -12.27 0.43 18.38
N ILE A 25 -12.05 -0.09 19.60
CA ILE A 25 -13.06 -0.82 20.38
C ILE A 25 -14.11 0.16 20.90
N ASP A 26 -13.68 1.32 21.42
CA ASP A 26 -14.58 2.34 21.95
C ASP A 26 -15.40 3.00 20.82
N ALA A 27 -14.92 2.96 19.58
CA ALA A 27 -15.62 3.43 18.39
C ALA A 27 -16.66 2.44 17.82
N GLN A 28 -16.82 1.25 18.40
CA GLN A 28 -17.75 0.24 17.89
C GLN A 28 -19.21 0.69 18.03
N THR A 29 -20.02 0.41 17.00
CA THR A 29 -21.46 0.71 17.01
C THR A 29 -22.31 -0.36 17.70
N LEU A 30 -21.72 -1.53 18.00
CA LEU A 30 -22.32 -2.52 18.89
C LEU A 30 -22.31 -1.96 20.32
N PRO A 31 -23.42 -1.94 21.06
CA PRO A 31 -23.44 -1.42 22.43
C PRO A 31 -22.42 -2.13 23.34
N SER A 32 -21.75 -1.37 24.21
CA SER A 32 -20.67 -1.89 25.05
C SER A 32 -21.09 -2.96 26.05
N ASP A 33 -22.37 -3.04 26.40
CA ASP A 33 -22.96 -4.11 27.23
C ASP A 33 -23.28 -5.39 26.45
N GLU A 34 -23.20 -5.35 25.12
CA GLU A 34 -23.42 -6.49 24.23
C GLU A 34 -22.12 -7.15 23.76
N PHE A 35 -20.94 -6.62 24.07
CA PHE A 35 -19.66 -7.30 23.81
C PHE A 35 -18.74 -7.26 25.02
N GLU A 36 -17.66 -8.03 24.97
CA GLU A 36 -16.56 -7.90 25.93
C GLU A 36 -15.21 -7.92 25.23
N VAL A 37 -14.19 -7.45 25.94
CA VAL A 37 -12.79 -7.55 25.57
C VAL A 37 -12.07 -8.31 26.67
N VAL A 38 -11.38 -9.38 26.28
CA VAL A 38 -10.55 -10.20 27.15
C VAL A 38 -9.11 -10.00 26.74
N PHE A 39 -8.41 -9.13 27.47
CA PHE A 39 -6.97 -9.00 27.36
C PHE A 39 -6.31 -10.14 28.15
N VAL A 40 -5.42 -10.88 27.48
CA VAL A 40 -4.59 -11.90 28.13
C VAL A 40 -3.13 -11.50 27.99
N ASP A 41 -2.53 -11.03 29.08
CA ASP A 41 -1.12 -10.64 29.17
C ASP A 41 -0.24 -11.87 29.38
N ASP A 42 0.61 -12.16 28.39
CA ASP A 42 1.55 -13.28 28.39
C ASP A 42 2.82 -12.99 29.19
N GLY A 43 2.64 -12.48 30.41
CA GLY A 43 3.73 -12.19 31.34
C GLY A 43 4.62 -11.06 30.86
N SER A 44 4.04 -9.92 30.46
CA SER A 44 4.82 -8.73 30.06
C SER A 44 5.75 -8.27 31.17
N THR A 45 6.90 -7.74 30.76
CA THR A 45 7.95 -7.22 31.64
C THR A 45 8.07 -5.71 31.62
N ASP A 46 7.33 -5.05 30.71
CA ASP A 46 7.20 -3.60 30.62
C ASP A 46 5.88 -3.11 31.24
N ASP A 47 5.49 -1.87 30.92
CA ASP A 47 4.29 -1.24 31.45
C ASP A 47 2.97 -1.70 30.78
N THR A 48 3.00 -2.71 29.91
CA THR A 48 1.80 -3.22 29.20
C THR A 48 0.69 -3.59 30.17
N TYR A 49 0.98 -4.43 31.16
CA TYR A 49 -0.04 -4.90 32.11
C TYR A 49 -0.63 -3.75 32.94
N ALA A 50 0.22 -2.86 33.45
CA ALA A 50 -0.21 -1.71 34.25
C ALA A 50 -1.09 -0.75 33.42
N PHE A 51 -0.79 -0.58 32.14
CA PHE A 51 -1.63 0.19 31.23
C PHE A 51 -3.01 -0.47 31.04
N LEU A 52 -3.05 -1.80 30.84
CA LEU A 52 -4.30 -2.53 30.68
C LEU A 52 -5.16 -2.52 31.95
N GLU A 53 -4.55 -2.48 33.14
CA GLU A 53 -5.31 -2.28 34.40
C GLU A 53 -6.05 -0.94 34.41
N VAL A 54 -5.41 0.13 33.89
CA VAL A 54 -6.06 1.44 33.73
C VAL A 54 -7.16 1.39 32.68
N VAL A 55 -6.95 0.69 31.57
CA VAL A 55 -7.98 0.50 30.53
C VAL A 55 -9.20 -0.24 31.10
N ALA A 56 -8.98 -1.32 31.87
CA ALA A 56 -10.05 -2.11 32.45
C ALA A 56 -10.79 -1.40 33.60
N ALA A 57 -10.15 -0.43 34.26
CA ALA A 57 -10.71 0.26 35.41
C ALA A 57 -12.04 0.97 35.07
N GLY A 58 -13.13 0.50 35.70
CA GLY A 58 -14.48 1.06 35.51
C GLY A 58 -15.18 0.65 34.21
N ARG A 59 -14.63 -0.32 33.46
CA ARG A 59 -15.26 -0.88 32.25
C ARG A 59 -15.77 -2.29 32.51
N ASP A 60 -17.08 -2.46 32.64
CA ASP A 60 -17.71 -3.77 32.92
C ASP A 60 -17.56 -4.78 31.76
N ASN A 61 -17.25 -4.28 30.57
CA ASN A 61 -17.04 -5.06 29.36
C ASN A 61 -15.55 -5.37 29.09
N VAL A 62 -14.63 -5.02 29.99
CA VAL A 62 -13.20 -5.33 29.82
C VAL A 62 -12.74 -6.26 30.94
N ARG A 63 -12.07 -7.34 30.53
CA ARG A 63 -11.45 -8.33 31.42
C ARG A 63 -9.96 -8.39 31.12
N LEU A 64 -9.19 -8.56 32.19
CA LEU A 64 -7.75 -8.67 32.12
C LEU A 64 -7.33 -9.94 32.87
N GLU A 65 -6.59 -10.81 32.20
CA GLU A 65 -5.97 -12.00 32.77
C GLU A 65 -4.46 -11.92 32.56
N ARG A 66 -3.69 -12.26 33.59
CA ARG A 66 -2.23 -12.35 33.51
C ARG A 66 -1.77 -13.78 33.64
N ILE A 67 -0.87 -14.20 32.77
CA ILE A 67 -0.29 -15.55 32.83
C ILE A 67 1.24 -15.50 32.85
N ASP A 68 1.85 -16.61 33.25
CA ASP A 68 3.28 -16.81 33.04
C ASP A 68 3.58 -16.88 31.55
N ASN A 69 4.63 -16.16 31.11
CA ASN A 69 5.02 -16.07 29.72
C ASN A 69 5.14 -17.46 29.07
N SER A 70 4.27 -17.69 28.10
CA SER A 70 4.15 -18.92 27.34
C SER A 70 5.13 -18.96 26.16
N GLY A 71 5.54 -17.79 25.68
CA GLY A 71 6.49 -17.59 24.59
C GLY A 71 5.85 -17.37 23.22
N TRP A 72 4.53 -17.57 23.08
CA TRP A 72 3.81 -17.46 21.80
C TRP A 72 2.33 -17.12 22.01
N PRO A 73 1.62 -16.45 21.07
CA PRO A 73 0.22 -16.04 21.26
C PRO A 73 -0.81 -17.18 21.42
N SER A 74 -0.45 -18.44 21.17
CA SER A 74 -1.38 -19.59 21.26
C SER A 74 -2.05 -19.73 22.63
N ARG A 75 -1.26 -19.75 23.71
CA ARG A 75 -1.79 -19.99 25.06
C ARG A 75 -2.67 -18.83 25.54
N PRO A 76 -2.26 -17.55 25.38
CA PRO A 76 -3.16 -16.43 25.62
C PRO A 76 -4.49 -16.51 24.86
N ARG A 77 -4.47 -16.87 23.57
CA ARG A 77 -5.69 -17.03 22.77
C ARG A 77 -6.58 -18.17 23.28
N ASN A 78 -6.01 -19.32 23.65
CA ASN A 78 -6.76 -20.45 24.21
C ASN A 78 -7.42 -20.11 25.55
N ILE A 79 -6.71 -19.40 26.43
CA ILE A 79 -7.28 -18.90 27.69
C ILE A 79 -8.41 -17.92 27.41
N GLY A 80 -8.25 -17.06 26.40
CA GLY A 80 -9.33 -16.19 25.93
C GLY A 80 -10.58 -16.94 25.47
N ILE A 81 -10.43 -18.08 24.75
CA ILE A 81 -11.56 -18.95 24.36
C ILE A 81 -12.30 -19.46 25.61
N ASP A 82 -11.55 -19.89 26.63
CA ASP A 82 -12.13 -20.45 27.85
C ASP A 82 -12.83 -19.37 28.71
N LEU A 83 -12.35 -18.13 28.67
CA LEU A 83 -12.93 -16.99 29.37
C LEU A 83 -14.08 -16.30 28.62
N ALA A 84 -14.24 -16.54 27.32
CA ALA A 84 -15.24 -15.87 26.48
C ALA A 84 -16.69 -16.21 26.86
N GLU A 85 -17.50 -15.18 27.09
CA GLU A 85 -18.93 -15.23 27.40
C GLU A 85 -19.83 -14.86 26.21
N GLY A 86 -19.26 -14.30 25.15
CA GLY A 86 -19.89 -13.98 23.88
C GLY A 86 -20.34 -15.21 23.11
N GLU A 87 -21.40 -15.05 22.31
CA GLU A 87 -21.85 -16.08 21.36
C GLU A 87 -20.80 -16.35 20.27
N TYR A 88 -20.09 -15.31 19.84
CA TYR A 88 -18.95 -15.38 18.93
C TYR A 88 -17.66 -14.89 19.60
N VAL A 89 -16.52 -15.42 19.15
CA VAL A 89 -15.17 -15.02 19.56
C VAL A 89 -14.47 -14.39 18.36
N LEU A 90 -13.86 -13.22 18.57
CA LEU A 90 -12.95 -12.55 17.63
C LEU A 90 -11.55 -12.55 18.22
N PHE A 91 -10.54 -13.04 17.49
CA PHE A 91 -9.15 -12.82 17.86
C PHE A 91 -8.63 -11.56 17.20
N MET A 92 -7.96 -10.73 17.97
CA MET A 92 -7.39 -9.47 17.50
C MET A 92 -5.99 -9.32 18.06
N ASP A 93 -5.02 -8.99 17.21
CA ASP A 93 -3.64 -8.77 17.66
C ASP A 93 -3.51 -7.37 18.28
N HIS A 94 -2.58 -7.22 19.22
CA HIS A 94 -2.47 -6.05 20.08
C HIS A 94 -2.07 -4.75 19.38
N ASP A 95 -1.66 -4.83 18.11
CA ASP A 95 -1.19 -3.72 17.29
C ASP A 95 -2.10 -3.36 16.11
N ASP A 96 -3.24 -4.06 15.99
CA ASP A 96 -4.25 -3.85 14.96
C ASP A 96 -5.44 -3.01 15.45
N HIS A 97 -6.40 -2.74 14.56
CA HIS A 97 -7.67 -2.10 14.92
C HIS A 97 -8.87 -2.60 14.11
N LEU A 98 -10.07 -2.42 14.69
CA LEU A 98 -11.34 -2.70 14.04
C LEU A 98 -11.94 -1.46 13.40
N TYR A 99 -12.79 -1.65 12.39
CA TYR A 99 -13.62 -0.58 11.86
C TYR A 99 -14.89 -0.40 12.71
N PRO A 100 -15.49 0.80 12.81
CA PRO A 100 -16.59 1.10 13.74
C PRO A 100 -17.80 0.16 13.68
N ASP A 101 -18.16 -0.35 12.50
CA ASP A 101 -19.33 -1.23 12.32
C ASP A 101 -18.98 -2.73 12.34
N ALA A 102 -17.71 -3.08 12.54
CA ALA A 102 -17.20 -4.45 12.40
C ALA A 102 -17.95 -5.45 13.29
N LEU A 103 -18.05 -5.19 14.60
CA LEU A 103 -18.67 -6.13 15.54
C LEU A 103 -20.16 -6.30 15.29
N ARG A 104 -20.89 -5.19 15.10
CA ARG A 104 -22.34 -5.20 14.90
C ARG A 104 -22.70 -5.91 13.60
N ALA A 105 -22.12 -5.46 12.47
CA ALA A 105 -22.42 -6.05 11.17
C ALA A 105 -21.95 -7.50 11.07
N GLY A 106 -20.76 -7.80 11.62
CA GLY A 106 -20.23 -9.16 11.66
C GLY A 106 -21.12 -10.11 12.47
N TYR A 107 -21.55 -9.70 13.67
CA TYR A 107 -22.46 -10.50 14.49
C TYR A 107 -23.81 -10.69 13.80
N ASP A 108 -24.44 -9.61 13.32
CA ASP A 108 -25.78 -9.66 12.72
C ASP A 108 -25.78 -10.61 11.50
N PHE A 109 -24.78 -10.50 10.61
CA PHE A 109 -24.65 -11.36 9.43
C PHE A 109 -24.33 -12.80 9.79
N ALA A 110 -23.42 -13.04 10.74
CA ALA A 110 -23.09 -14.39 11.20
C ALA A 110 -24.32 -15.07 11.83
N LYS A 111 -25.07 -14.33 12.64
CA LYS A 111 -26.25 -14.84 13.34
C LYS A 111 -27.42 -15.11 12.39
N GLU A 112 -27.68 -14.19 11.45
CA GLU A 112 -28.71 -14.35 10.42
C GLU A 112 -28.52 -15.63 9.62
N HIS A 113 -27.27 -15.93 9.27
CA HIS A 113 -26.93 -17.10 8.46
C HIS A 113 -26.55 -18.32 9.27
N ASP A 114 -26.54 -18.27 10.61
CA ASP A 114 -26.10 -19.37 11.48
C ASP A 114 -24.69 -19.86 11.10
N ALA A 115 -23.76 -18.91 10.92
CA ALA A 115 -22.39 -19.19 10.51
C ALA A 115 -21.57 -19.77 11.68
N ASP A 116 -20.78 -20.81 11.41
CA ASP A 116 -19.74 -21.28 12.34
C ASP A 116 -18.58 -20.28 12.38
N VAL A 117 -18.27 -19.71 11.22
CA VAL A 117 -17.20 -18.72 11.03
C VAL A 117 -17.69 -17.62 10.12
N LEU A 118 -17.38 -16.37 10.45
CA LEU A 118 -17.54 -15.23 9.56
C LEU A 118 -16.19 -14.60 9.26
N ASN A 119 -15.85 -14.60 7.97
CA ASN A 119 -14.68 -13.89 7.44
C ASN A 119 -15.10 -12.48 7.02
N GLY A 120 -14.61 -11.45 7.71
CA GLY A 120 -14.94 -10.06 7.43
C GLY A 120 -13.86 -9.36 6.61
N LYS A 121 -14.25 -8.38 5.79
CA LYS A 121 -13.33 -7.66 4.90
C LYS A 121 -12.15 -7.03 5.64
N GLU A 122 -10.96 -7.42 5.24
CA GLU A 122 -9.71 -6.93 5.83
C GLU A 122 -9.06 -5.84 4.97
N ALA A 123 -8.28 -4.98 5.62
CA ALA A 123 -7.34 -4.06 4.99
C ALA A 123 -5.94 -4.26 5.57
N TYR A 124 -4.92 -3.93 4.78
CA TYR A 124 -3.53 -3.89 5.24
C TYR A 124 -2.92 -2.50 4.96
N THR A 125 -2.16 -1.98 5.92
CA THR A 125 -1.55 -0.64 5.82
C THR A 125 -0.69 -0.50 4.56
N TYR A 126 0.16 -1.48 4.28
CA TYR A 126 1.18 -1.33 3.23
C TYR A 126 0.65 -1.58 1.82
N THR A 127 -0.28 -2.54 1.64
CA THR A 127 -0.69 -3.00 0.30
C THR A 127 -2.18 -2.94 0.03
N ALA A 128 -2.54 -2.74 -1.23
CA ALA A 128 -3.92 -2.70 -1.69
C ALA A 128 -4.50 -4.10 -2.02
N PHE A 129 -3.67 -5.14 -2.19
CA PHE A 129 -4.15 -6.45 -2.65
C PHE A 129 -4.59 -7.41 -1.53
N TRP A 130 -4.38 -7.05 -0.26
CA TRP A 130 -4.58 -7.96 0.87
C TRP A 130 -5.99 -8.54 0.89
N ALA A 131 -6.08 -9.87 0.82
CA ALA A 131 -7.30 -10.68 0.89
C ALA A 131 -8.42 -10.31 -0.11
N LEU A 132 -8.14 -9.47 -1.12
CA LEU A 132 -9.16 -8.98 -2.05
C LEU A 132 -9.84 -10.09 -2.86
N SER A 133 -9.12 -11.15 -3.21
CA SER A 133 -9.69 -12.29 -3.95
C SER A 133 -10.75 -13.05 -3.15
N THR A 134 -10.79 -12.91 -1.83
CA THR A 134 -11.82 -13.48 -0.97
C THR A 134 -13.07 -12.58 -0.91
N TYR A 135 -12.88 -11.27 -0.99
CA TYR A 135 -13.93 -10.26 -0.76
C TYR A 135 -14.61 -9.78 -2.04
N THR A 136 -15.25 -10.72 -2.74
CA THR A 136 -16.01 -10.45 -3.98
C THR A 136 -17.48 -10.09 -3.74
N GLY A 137 -17.96 -10.20 -2.50
CA GLY A 137 -19.36 -9.94 -2.13
C GLY A 137 -19.73 -10.56 -0.78
N ASP A 138 -20.94 -10.26 -0.31
CA ASP A 138 -21.51 -10.87 0.89
C ASP A 138 -22.03 -12.27 0.55
N LEU A 139 -21.60 -13.27 1.29
CA LEU A 139 -21.90 -14.68 1.03
C LEU A 139 -22.28 -15.37 2.33
N ALA A 140 -23.49 -15.94 2.37
CA ALA A 140 -23.95 -16.75 3.50
C ALA A 140 -23.21 -18.10 3.61
N GLN A 141 -22.61 -18.57 2.51
CA GLN A 141 -21.81 -19.78 2.44
C GLN A 141 -20.70 -19.62 1.39
N SER A 142 -19.46 -19.82 1.83
CA SER A 142 -18.27 -19.72 0.98
C SER A 142 -17.56 -21.07 0.78
N LEU A 143 -17.97 -22.14 1.48
CA LEU A 143 -17.46 -23.49 1.23
C LEU A 143 -17.86 -24.01 -0.16
N GLY A 144 -16.96 -24.75 -0.80
CA GLY A 144 -17.17 -25.36 -2.12
C GLY A 144 -16.82 -24.46 -3.31
N ARG A 145 -16.42 -23.21 -3.05
CA ARG A 145 -15.96 -22.26 -4.06
C ARG A 145 -14.62 -22.70 -4.70
N PRO A 146 -14.47 -22.70 -6.04
CA PRO A 146 -13.25 -23.16 -6.70
C PRO A 146 -12.05 -22.21 -6.56
N GLU A 147 -12.28 -20.93 -6.28
CA GLU A 147 -11.26 -19.87 -6.29
C GLU A 147 -10.22 -20.01 -5.17
N GLY A 148 -10.59 -20.66 -4.07
CA GLY A 148 -9.70 -20.89 -2.94
C GLY A 148 -10.46 -21.29 -1.68
N HIS A 149 -9.71 -21.67 -0.65
CA HIS A 149 -10.31 -22.00 0.63
C HIS A 149 -10.89 -20.73 1.28
N PRO A 150 -12.14 -20.72 1.78
CA PRO A 150 -12.81 -19.51 2.27
C PRO A 150 -12.22 -18.93 3.56
N LEU A 151 -11.42 -19.72 4.29
CA LEU A 151 -10.63 -19.24 5.43
C LEU A 151 -9.35 -18.49 5.02
N LEU A 152 -9.02 -18.36 3.74
CA LEU A 152 -7.87 -17.55 3.32
C LEU A 152 -8.21 -16.05 3.39
N PRO A 153 -7.30 -15.21 3.94
CA PRO A 153 -6.04 -15.57 4.60
C PRO A 153 -6.26 -16.30 5.93
N LEU A 154 -5.46 -17.32 6.24
CA LEU A 154 -5.60 -18.21 7.42
C LEU A 154 -5.21 -17.56 8.77
N ASN A 155 -5.27 -16.23 8.86
CA ASN A 155 -5.15 -15.51 10.14
C ASN A 155 -6.37 -15.83 11.03
N PRO A 156 -6.31 -15.54 12.34
CA PRO A 156 -7.43 -15.77 13.25
C PRO A 156 -8.38 -14.56 13.36
N HIS A 157 -8.27 -13.54 12.50
CA HIS A 157 -8.98 -12.25 12.61
C HIS A 157 -10.43 -12.32 12.10
N LYS A 158 -11.18 -13.33 12.56
CA LYS A 158 -12.53 -13.70 12.11
C LYS A 158 -13.45 -13.90 13.32
N LEU A 159 -14.76 -13.89 13.11
CA LEU A 159 -15.70 -14.34 14.14
C LEU A 159 -15.85 -15.84 14.08
N TYR A 160 -15.69 -16.51 15.21
CA TYR A 160 -15.91 -17.94 15.38
C TYR A 160 -17.02 -18.16 16.39
N ARG A 161 -18.03 -18.97 16.06
CA ARG A 161 -19.07 -19.32 17.02
C ARG A 161 -18.43 -20.03 18.21
N ARG A 162 -18.62 -19.50 19.42
CA ARG A 162 -17.90 -19.95 20.62
C ARG A 162 -18.18 -21.42 20.91
N ASP A 163 -19.46 -21.80 20.89
CA ASP A 163 -19.85 -23.17 21.22
C ASP A 163 -19.34 -24.15 20.16
N PHE A 164 -19.25 -23.75 18.88
CA PHE A 164 -18.56 -24.51 17.84
C PHE A 164 -17.08 -24.77 18.17
N LEU A 165 -16.32 -23.74 18.60
CA LEU A 165 -14.94 -23.94 19.03
C LEU A 165 -14.81 -24.89 20.24
N ARG A 166 -15.77 -24.84 21.17
CA ARG A 166 -15.75 -25.66 22.40
C ARG A 166 -16.17 -27.10 22.13
N ASP A 167 -17.27 -27.30 21.42
CA ASP A 167 -17.86 -28.61 21.13
C ASP A 167 -16.93 -29.48 20.28
N HIS A 168 -16.12 -28.83 19.43
CA HIS A 168 -15.11 -29.51 18.60
C HIS A 168 -13.69 -29.44 19.17
N ALA A 169 -13.51 -28.90 20.38
CA ALA A 169 -12.20 -28.74 21.04
C ALA A 169 -11.13 -28.07 20.14
N ILE A 170 -11.56 -27.11 19.32
CA ILE A 170 -10.67 -26.36 18.42
C ILE A 170 -9.84 -25.40 19.27
N ARG A 171 -8.51 -25.54 19.19
CA ARG A 171 -7.53 -24.80 19.99
C ARG A 171 -6.29 -24.46 19.17
N PHE A 172 -5.61 -23.38 19.53
CA PHE A 172 -4.30 -23.06 18.98
C PHE A 172 -3.27 -24.06 19.54
N PRO A 173 -2.35 -24.59 18.72
CA PRO A 173 -1.27 -25.44 19.23
C PRO A 173 -0.35 -24.63 20.16
N GLU A 174 -0.19 -25.09 21.39
CA GLU A 174 0.64 -24.43 22.40
C GLU A 174 2.10 -24.91 22.37
N GLY A 175 3.01 -23.99 22.66
CA GLY A 175 4.44 -24.24 22.77
C GLY A 175 5.20 -22.93 22.87
N ARG A 176 6.47 -22.99 23.29
CA ARG A 176 7.33 -21.79 23.41
C ARG A 176 7.54 -21.03 22.10
N LYS A 177 7.42 -21.74 20.97
CA LYS A 177 7.46 -21.21 19.61
C LYS A 177 6.73 -22.20 18.73
N VAL A 178 5.71 -21.76 18.01
CA VAL A 178 4.96 -22.58 17.04
C VAL A 178 4.69 -21.73 15.82
N LEU A 179 5.48 -21.88 14.76
CA LEU A 179 5.22 -21.11 13.54
C LEU A 179 3.91 -21.56 12.88
N TRP A 180 3.11 -20.60 12.39
CA TRP A 180 1.82 -20.84 11.74
C TRP A 180 0.79 -21.53 12.64
N GLU A 181 0.80 -21.22 13.94
CA GLU A 181 -0.20 -21.70 14.90
C GLU A 181 -1.63 -21.33 14.49
N ASP A 182 -1.79 -20.18 13.83
CA ASP A 182 -3.03 -19.67 13.27
C ASP A 182 -3.54 -20.51 12.09
N GLN A 183 -2.63 -20.98 11.23
CA GLN A 183 -2.98 -21.87 10.13
C GLN A 183 -3.36 -23.26 10.63
N VAL A 184 -2.64 -23.79 11.62
CA VAL A 184 -2.99 -25.06 12.29
C VAL A 184 -4.37 -24.95 12.93
N PHE A 185 -4.64 -23.86 13.65
CA PHE A 185 -5.96 -23.57 14.20
C PHE A 185 -7.05 -23.55 13.12
N ASN A 186 -6.85 -22.81 12.02
CA ASN A 186 -7.85 -22.73 10.95
C ASN A 186 -7.99 -24.03 10.13
N VAL A 187 -7.00 -24.91 10.09
CA VAL A 187 -7.15 -26.28 9.55
C VAL A 187 -8.11 -27.09 10.42
N SER A 188 -8.00 -27.00 11.74
CA SER A 188 -8.95 -27.63 12.67
C SER A 188 -10.36 -27.04 12.53
N VAL A 189 -10.48 -25.73 12.29
CA VAL A 189 -11.76 -25.10 11.93
C VAL A 189 -12.32 -25.68 10.63
N ALA A 190 -11.52 -25.78 9.56
CA ALA A 190 -11.95 -26.31 8.27
C ALA A 190 -12.47 -27.76 8.34
N ARG A 191 -11.95 -28.56 9.29
CA ARG A 191 -12.41 -29.93 9.54
C ARG A 191 -13.87 -29.99 9.98
N HIS A 192 -14.32 -29.01 10.77
CA HIS A 192 -15.61 -29.07 11.45
C HIS A 192 -16.64 -28.07 10.94
N ALA A 193 -16.19 -26.95 10.36
CA ALA A 193 -17.08 -25.89 9.92
C ALA A 193 -18.00 -26.38 8.78
N GLN A 194 -19.30 -26.20 8.96
CA GLN A 194 -20.31 -26.49 7.95
C GLN A 194 -20.76 -25.22 7.23
N ARG A 195 -20.62 -24.06 7.89
CA ARG A 195 -20.96 -22.77 7.29
C ARG A 195 -19.90 -21.72 7.59
N ILE A 196 -19.24 -21.28 6.52
CA ILE A 196 -18.29 -20.17 6.55
C ILE A 196 -18.91 -19.03 5.73
N ALA A 197 -19.29 -17.96 6.41
CA ALA A 197 -19.84 -16.76 5.80
C ALA A 197 -18.73 -15.76 5.46
N THR A 198 -18.95 -14.92 4.45
CA THR A 198 -18.06 -13.83 4.07
C THR A 198 -18.84 -12.51 4.07
N LEU A 199 -18.38 -11.53 4.85
CA LEU A 199 -18.94 -10.18 4.89
C LEU A 199 -17.96 -9.22 4.22
N SER A 200 -18.30 -8.79 3.00
CA SER A 200 -17.50 -7.89 2.18
C SER A 200 -18.00 -6.45 2.21
N SER A 201 -19.30 -6.22 2.43
CA SER A 201 -19.93 -4.90 2.35
C SER A 201 -19.54 -3.94 3.48
N VAL A 202 -19.03 -4.47 4.59
CA VAL A 202 -18.62 -3.68 5.76
C VAL A 202 -17.13 -3.93 6.03
N PRO A 203 -16.29 -2.87 6.11
CA PRO A 203 -14.91 -3.00 6.57
C PRO A 203 -14.89 -3.63 7.96
N PHE A 204 -14.04 -4.64 8.18
CA PHE A 204 -14.06 -5.44 9.41
C PHE A 204 -12.78 -5.26 10.23
N TYR A 205 -11.63 -5.55 9.65
CA TYR A 205 -10.35 -5.58 10.37
C TYR A 205 -9.25 -4.85 9.59
N HIS A 206 -8.38 -4.10 10.28
CA HIS A 206 -7.22 -3.47 9.67
C HIS A 206 -5.94 -3.99 10.30
N TRP A 207 -5.19 -4.75 9.50
CA TRP A 207 -3.85 -5.20 9.86
C TRP A 207 -2.85 -4.02 9.75
N VAL A 208 -2.24 -3.65 10.86
CA VAL A 208 -1.35 -2.49 10.94
C VAL A 208 0.08 -2.94 10.75
N TYR A 209 0.76 -2.37 9.77
CA TYR A 209 2.19 -2.59 9.63
C TYR A 209 2.98 -1.67 10.55
N THR A 210 3.73 -2.23 11.49
CA THR A 210 4.74 -1.52 12.28
C THR A 210 6.16 -2.04 11.95
N LYS A 211 7.15 -1.16 11.94
CA LYS A 211 8.56 -1.50 11.69
C LYS A 211 9.05 -2.42 12.83
N GLY A 212 9.28 -3.70 12.52
CA GLY A 212 9.65 -4.72 13.51
C GLY A 212 8.59 -5.80 13.77
N SER A 213 7.42 -5.71 13.11
CA SER A 213 6.40 -6.77 13.13
C SER A 213 6.97 -8.15 12.74
N GLY A 214 6.45 -9.23 13.36
CA GLY A 214 7.02 -10.59 13.55
C GLY A 214 7.55 -11.39 12.34
N SER A 215 7.62 -10.80 11.16
CA SER A 215 8.22 -11.34 9.93
C SER A 215 9.70 -11.75 10.06
N THR A 216 10.44 -11.19 11.04
CA THR A 216 11.85 -11.54 11.31
C THR A 216 12.06 -12.98 11.79
N LEU A 217 11.00 -13.67 12.24
CA LEU A 217 11.05 -15.05 12.74
C LEU A 217 10.94 -16.10 11.63
N PHE A 218 10.54 -15.72 10.41
CA PHE A 218 10.37 -16.61 9.26
C PHE A 218 11.60 -16.66 8.36
N VAL A 219 12.73 -17.13 8.92
CA VAL A 219 13.98 -17.24 8.17
C VAL A 219 13.97 -18.52 7.32
N LYS A 220 13.57 -18.39 6.06
CA LYS A 220 13.43 -19.51 5.10
C LYS A 220 14.68 -20.38 4.94
N ALA A 221 15.87 -19.83 5.15
CA ALA A 221 17.15 -20.53 5.01
C ALA A 221 17.58 -21.26 6.30
N THR A 222 16.63 -21.80 7.07
CA THR A 222 16.90 -22.54 8.31
C THR A 222 16.06 -23.81 8.38
N ASP A 223 16.60 -24.87 9.00
CA ASP A 223 15.88 -26.13 9.20
C ASP A 223 14.60 -25.94 10.03
N ASP A 224 14.62 -25.03 11.01
CA ASP A 224 13.47 -24.74 11.88
C ASP A 224 12.25 -24.30 11.06
N TYR A 225 12.43 -23.41 10.08
CA TYR A 225 11.35 -22.98 9.18
C TYR A 225 10.70 -24.17 8.45
N TRP A 226 11.52 -25.03 7.85
CA TRP A 226 11.04 -26.15 7.04
C TRP A 226 10.46 -27.27 7.90
N MET A 227 10.99 -27.51 9.09
CA MET A 227 10.41 -28.43 10.08
C MET A 227 8.98 -28.02 10.42
N TRP A 228 8.75 -26.75 10.77
CA TRP A 228 7.41 -26.24 11.06
C TRP A 228 6.50 -26.31 9.84
N PHE A 229 7.03 -26.04 8.66
CA PHE A 229 6.22 -26.06 7.43
C PHE A 229 5.76 -27.48 7.11
N ARG A 230 6.65 -28.46 7.25
CA ARG A 230 6.30 -29.89 7.14
C ARG A 230 5.28 -30.30 8.19
N SER A 231 5.39 -29.79 9.42
CA SER A 231 4.40 -30.04 10.47
C SER A 231 3.02 -29.50 10.09
N LEU A 232 2.93 -28.29 9.53
CA LEU A 232 1.68 -27.71 9.02
C LEU A 232 1.07 -28.55 7.88
N LEU A 233 1.88 -28.96 6.89
CA LEU A 233 1.41 -29.80 5.78
C LEU A 233 0.92 -31.15 6.28
N GLN A 234 1.66 -31.79 7.19
CA GLN A 234 1.27 -33.05 7.79
C GLN A 234 -0.02 -32.91 8.59
N HIS A 235 -0.16 -31.85 9.38
CA HIS A 235 -1.40 -31.57 10.11
C HIS A 235 -2.58 -31.39 9.15
N THR A 236 -2.40 -30.66 8.05
CA THR A 236 -3.44 -30.46 7.03
C THR A 236 -3.89 -31.78 6.40
N VAL A 237 -2.96 -32.67 6.07
CA VAL A 237 -3.28 -33.99 5.51
C VAL A 237 -4.00 -34.87 6.53
N THR A 238 -3.53 -34.88 7.79
CA THR A 238 -4.11 -35.71 8.85
C THR A 238 -5.49 -35.22 9.28
N GLU A 239 -5.70 -33.92 9.40
CA GLU A 239 -6.99 -33.38 9.86
C GLU A 239 -8.08 -33.46 8.79
N LEU A 240 -7.71 -33.45 7.52
CA LEU A 240 -8.64 -33.42 6.39
C LEU A 240 -8.50 -34.69 5.53
N ASP A 241 -8.30 -35.84 6.17
CA ASP A 241 -8.06 -37.13 5.49
C ASP A 241 -9.32 -37.70 4.79
N GLY A 242 -10.51 -37.37 5.30
CA GLY A 242 -11.80 -37.78 4.75
C GLY A 242 -12.06 -37.36 3.30
N GLU A 243 -12.76 -38.21 2.55
CA GLU A 243 -13.13 -37.97 1.14
C GLU A 243 -14.03 -36.73 0.97
N ASP A 244 -14.91 -36.46 1.94
CA ASP A 244 -15.76 -35.28 1.98
C ASP A 244 -14.98 -33.97 2.19
N LEU A 245 -13.78 -34.05 2.77
CA LEU A 245 -12.88 -32.92 3.03
C LEU A 245 -11.76 -32.79 1.99
N ALA A 246 -11.69 -33.70 1.00
CA ALA A 246 -10.62 -33.72 0.01
C ALA A 246 -10.49 -32.40 -0.76
N GLY A 247 -11.62 -31.77 -1.10
CA GLY A 247 -11.63 -30.46 -1.77
C GLY A 247 -10.99 -29.35 -0.92
N GLN A 248 -11.33 -29.27 0.37
CA GLN A 248 -10.75 -28.29 1.30
C GLN A 248 -9.25 -28.56 1.51
N ARG A 249 -8.89 -29.83 1.74
CA ARG A 249 -7.49 -30.29 1.86
C ARG A 249 -6.69 -29.84 0.64
N ASP A 250 -7.17 -30.12 -0.56
CA ASP A 250 -6.44 -29.82 -1.79
C ASP A 250 -6.36 -28.32 -2.08
N GLN A 251 -7.36 -27.53 -1.69
CA GLN A 251 -7.25 -26.06 -1.75
C GLN A 251 -6.15 -25.52 -0.84
N LEU A 252 -6.09 -25.99 0.41
CA LEU A 252 -5.07 -25.58 1.37
C LEU A 252 -3.67 -26.04 0.92
N MET A 253 -3.53 -27.31 0.52
CA MET A 253 -2.25 -27.86 0.05
C MET A 253 -1.78 -27.16 -1.23
N HIS A 254 -2.67 -26.87 -2.19
CA HIS A 254 -2.34 -26.10 -3.38
C HIS A 254 -1.89 -24.67 -3.06
N HIS A 255 -2.55 -24.01 -2.10
CA HIS A 255 -2.12 -22.69 -1.63
C HIS A 255 -0.70 -22.75 -1.04
N GLN A 256 -0.40 -23.74 -0.19
CA GLN A 256 0.95 -23.88 0.37
C GLN A 256 2.00 -24.20 -0.71
N TYR A 257 1.65 -25.03 -1.69
CA TYR A 257 2.55 -25.38 -2.78
C TYR A 257 2.92 -24.15 -3.62
N THR A 258 1.94 -23.37 -4.04
CA THR A 258 2.15 -22.17 -4.86
C THR A 258 2.82 -21.03 -4.08
N ALA A 259 2.39 -20.76 -2.84
CA ALA A 259 2.88 -19.61 -2.06
C ALA A 259 4.22 -19.84 -1.36
N ARG A 260 4.51 -21.07 -0.87
CA ARG A 260 5.64 -21.33 0.04
C ARG A 260 6.66 -22.35 -0.47
N VAL A 261 6.31 -23.18 -1.45
CA VAL A 261 7.28 -24.06 -2.12
C VAL A 261 7.75 -23.39 -3.41
N LEU A 262 6.85 -23.14 -4.35
CA LEU A 262 7.20 -22.51 -5.64
C LEU A 262 7.49 -21.01 -5.48
N GLY A 263 6.78 -20.33 -4.58
CA GLY A 263 7.01 -18.91 -4.25
C GLY A 263 8.36 -18.60 -3.57
N VAL A 264 9.23 -19.60 -3.38
CA VAL A 264 10.63 -19.37 -2.99
C VAL A 264 11.48 -18.96 -4.19
N PHE A 265 11.14 -19.42 -5.39
CA PHE A 265 11.95 -19.31 -6.60
C PHE A 265 11.60 -18.04 -7.40
N ASP A 266 11.80 -16.88 -6.77
CA ASP A 266 11.60 -15.56 -7.35
C ASP A 266 12.95 -14.87 -7.68
N ARG A 267 12.94 -13.58 -8.06
CA ARG A 267 14.18 -12.83 -8.31
C ARG A 267 15.03 -12.64 -7.04
N SER A 268 14.44 -12.77 -5.84
CA SER A 268 15.16 -12.70 -4.57
C SER A 268 15.98 -13.96 -4.29
N PHE A 269 15.54 -15.12 -4.77
CA PHE A 269 16.29 -16.38 -4.73
C PHE A 269 17.69 -16.23 -5.35
N LEU A 270 17.79 -15.56 -6.50
CA LEU A 270 19.06 -15.34 -7.21
C LEU A 270 20.07 -14.48 -6.44
N ARG A 271 19.61 -13.68 -5.47
CA ARG A 271 20.48 -12.81 -4.66
C ARG A 271 21.05 -13.52 -3.43
N ARG A 272 20.64 -14.77 -3.18
CA ARG A 272 21.10 -15.55 -2.03
C ARG A 272 22.44 -16.22 -2.32
N PRO A 273 23.27 -16.46 -1.27
CA PRO A 273 24.45 -17.31 -1.39
C PRO A 273 24.13 -18.69 -1.96
N ASP A 274 25.09 -19.29 -2.66
CA ASP A 274 24.93 -20.61 -3.31
C ASP A 274 24.47 -21.69 -2.33
N GLU A 275 25.04 -21.69 -1.13
CA GLU A 275 24.68 -22.61 -0.04
C GLU A 275 23.21 -22.49 0.38
N GLU A 276 22.68 -21.26 0.49
CA GLU A 276 21.26 -21.05 0.79
C GLU A 276 20.37 -21.47 -0.39
N ARG A 277 20.81 -21.24 -1.62
CA ARG A 277 20.04 -21.62 -2.82
C ARG A 277 19.90 -23.13 -2.92
N VAL A 278 20.98 -23.88 -2.70
CA VAL A 278 20.97 -25.35 -2.64
C VAL A 278 20.08 -25.82 -1.49
N PHE A 279 20.26 -25.25 -0.30
CA PHE A 279 19.45 -25.58 0.88
C PHE A 279 17.95 -25.45 0.64
N LEU A 280 17.52 -24.33 0.05
CA LEU A 280 16.11 -24.07 -0.26
C LEU A 280 15.58 -25.00 -1.35
N PHE A 281 16.39 -25.26 -2.39
CA PHE A 281 16.02 -26.17 -3.47
C PHE A 281 15.78 -27.59 -2.96
N ASP A 282 16.71 -28.12 -2.17
CA ASP A 282 16.63 -29.48 -1.63
C ASP A 282 15.41 -29.66 -0.71
N HIS A 283 15.14 -28.69 0.17
CA HIS A 283 13.96 -28.72 1.02
C HIS A 283 12.64 -28.66 0.24
N CYS A 284 12.56 -27.80 -0.78
CA CYS A 284 11.38 -27.70 -1.64
C CYS A 284 11.16 -28.98 -2.45
N ALA A 285 12.22 -29.59 -2.98
CA ALA A 285 12.17 -30.83 -3.73
C ALA A 285 11.67 -31.99 -2.85
N ALA A 286 12.25 -32.14 -1.64
CA ALA A 286 11.83 -33.14 -0.67
C ALA A 286 10.36 -32.97 -0.27
N ILE A 287 9.92 -31.75 0.06
CA ILE A 287 8.52 -31.47 0.42
C ILE A 287 7.56 -31.79 -0.72
N ARG A 288 7.94 -31.46 -1.97
CA ARG A 288 7.12 -31.77 -3.14
C ARG A 288 6.89 -33.28 -3.28
N GLU A 289 7.93 -34.07 -3.04
CA GLU A 289 7.86 -35.54 -3.07
C GLU A 289 7.05 -36.10 -1.89
N ASP A 290 7.45 -35.75 -0.66
CA ASP A 290 6.90 -36.32 0.58
C ASP A 290 5.40 -36.09 0.73
N PHE A 291 4.88 -34.97 0.24
CA PHE A 291 3.46 -34.63 0.29
C PHE A 291 2.71 -34.81 -1.03
N GLY A 292 3.36 -35.41 -2.03
CA GLY A 292 2.77 -35.71 -3.34
C GLY A 292 2.20 -34.47 -4.04
N LEU A 293 2.89 -33.33 -3.94
CA LEU A 293 2.38 -32.04 -4.45
C LEU A 293 2.34 -31.97 -5.98
N ALA A 294 3.04 -32.87 -6.67
CA ALA A 294 3.03 -33.03 -8.12
C ALA A 294 1.62 -33.20 -8.71
N ARG A 295 0.66 -33.71 -7.91
CA ARG A 295 -0.75 -33.84 -8.34
C ARG A 295 -1.43 -32.51 -8.66
N PHE A 296 -0.81 -31.39 -8.29
CA PHE A 296 -1.32 -30.04 -8.56
C PHE A 296 -0.67 -29.37 -9.78
N ASP A 297 0.29 -30.02 -10.45
CA ASP A 297 1.08 -29.39 -11.51
C ASP A 297 0.22 -28.89 -12.69
N ASP A 298 -0.90 -29.56 -12.97
CA ASP A 298 -1.86 -29.18 -14.02
C ASP A 298 -2.65 -27.89 -13.69
N ARG A 299 -2.60 -27.42 -12.44
CA ARG A 299 -3.27 -26.19 -11.96
C ARG A 299 -2.33 -25.00 -11.85
N LEU A 300 -1.03 -25.22 -12.01
CA LEU A 300 0.00 -24.19 -11.90
C LEU A 300 -0.03 -23.26 -13.12
N SER A 301 0.56 -22.07 -13.02
CA SER A 301 0.91 -21.26 -14.20
C SER A 301 2.14 -21.78 -14.92
N ALA A 302 2.44 -21.29 -16.13
CA ALA A 302 3.59 -21.69 -16.93
C ALA A 302 4.89 -21.45 -16.16
N SER A 303 5.00 -20.28 -15.54
CA SER A 303 6.10 -19.91 -14.66
C SER A 303 6.28 -20.90 -13.50
N GLN A 304 5.18 -21.33 -12.89
CA GLN A 304 5.19 -22.29 -11.79
C GLN A 304 5.47 -23.73 -12.27
N ARG A 305 4.92 -24.16 -13.41
CA ARG A 305 5.18 -25.47 -14.04
C ARG A 305 6.66 -25.64 -14.37
N MET A 306 7.31 -24.61 -14.93
CA MET A 306 8.74 -24.63 -15.19
C MET A 306 9.56 -24.83 -13.91
N ARG A 307 9.22 -24.12 -12.83
CA ARG A 307 9.88 -24.26 -11.51
C ARG A 307 9.62 -25.65 -10.90
N ALA A 308 8.38 -26.13 -10.96
CA ALA A 308 8.00 -27.46 -10.52
C ALA A 308 8.77 -28.56 -11.26
N TRP A 309 8.98 -28.39 -12.57
CA TRP A 309 9.76 -29.30 -13.40
C TRP A 309 11.23 -29.31 -13.01
N CYS A 310 11.84 -28.15 -12.74
CA CYS A 310 13.21 -28.09 -12.21
C CYS A 310 13.36 -28.81 -10.87
N LEU A 311 12.39 -28.68 -9.96
CA LEU A 311 12.38 -29.44 -8.70
C LEU A 311 12.29 -30.95 -8.97
N ALA A 312 11.44 -31.37 -9.91
CA ALA A 312 11.27 -32.77 -10.26
C ALA A 312 12.50 -33.38 -10.94
N SER A 313 13.26 -32.59 -11.70
CA SER A 313 14.48 -33.04 -12.37
C SER A 313 15.73 -32.97 -11.48
N GLY A 314 15.64 -32.32 -10.32
CA GLY A 314 16.79 -32.07 -9.44
C GLY A 314 17.80 -31.06 -10.01
N ASP A 315 17.40 -30.25 -10.99
CA ASP A 315 18.30 -29.33 -11.69
C ASP A 315 18.25 -27.91 -11.12
N ALA A 316 19.00 -27.69 -10.04
CA ALA A 316 19.11 -26.38 -9.38
C ALA A 316 19.78 -25.29 -10.26
N ALA A 317 20.65 -25.70 -11.20
CA ALA A 317 21.28 -24.78 -12.13
C ALA A 317 20.26 -24.25 -13.15
N LEU A 318 19.42 -25.14 -13.69
CA LEU A 318 18.31 -24.77 -14.55
C LEU A 318 17.26 -23.95 -13.82
N MET A 319 16.94 -24.28 -12.56
CA MET A 319 16.08 -23.44 -11.71
C MET A 319 16.57 -21.99 -11.66
N SER A 320 17.86 -21.77 -11.45
CA SER A 320 18.44 -20.42 -11.37
C SER A 320 18.32 -19.69 -12.72
N ARG A 321 18.63 -20.36 -13.83
CA ARG A 321 18.49 -19.78 -15.18
C ARG A 321 17.03 -19.45 -15.52
N ILE A 322 16.07 -20.28 -15.10
CA ILE A 322 14.64 -19.98 -15.26
C ILE A 322 14.23 -18.78 -14.41
N CYS A 323 14.66 -18.68 -13.15
CA CYS A 323 14.37 -17.51 -12.32
C CYS A 323 14.90 -16.20 -12.92
N GLU A 324 16.02 -16.27 -13.66
CA GLU A 324 16.61 -15.12 -14.34
C GLU A 324 15.86 -14.75 -15.62
N ALA A 325 15.49 -15.75 -16.43
CA ALA A 325 14.80 -15.55 -17.71
C ALA A 325 13.29 -15.32 -17.59
N ASP A 326 12.67 -15.76 -16.50
CA ASP A 326 11.23 -15.64 -16.21
C ASP A 326 11.00 -14.90 -14.89
N PRO A 327 11.35 -13.59 -14.82
CA PRO A 327 11.08 -12.79 -13.63
C PRO A 327 9.58 -12.54 -13.48
N GLU A 328 9.18 -12.22 -12.25
CA GLU A 328 7.85 -11.71 -11.96
C GLU A 328 7.67 -10.34 -12.63
N LEU A 329 6.63 -10.20 -13.44
CA LEU A 329 6.32 -8.95 -14.14
C LEU A 329 5.00 -8.40 -13.62
N PRO A 330 5.01 -7.38 -12.74
CA PRO A 330 3.78 -6.82 -12.23
C PRO A 330 2.97 -6.14 -13.32
N GLY A 331 1.64 -6.15 -13.17
CA GLY A 331 0.77 -5.33 -13.99
C GLY A 331 0.89 -3.87 -13.59
N GLU A 332 1.18 -3.02 -14.57
CA GLU A 332 1.16 -1.56 -14.43
C GLU A 332 0.10 -0.97 -15.35
N ALA A 333 -0.58 0.08 -14.89
CA ALA A 333 -1.67 0.71 -15.62
C ALA A 333 -1.50 2.23 -15.70
N ASP A 334 -1.76 2.75 -16.90
CA ASP A 334 -1.75 4.17 -17.22
C ASP A 334 -3.16 4.61 -17.64
N LEU A 335 -3.58 5.76 -17.13
CA LEU A 335 -4.84 6.39 -17.48
C LEU A 335 -4.83 6.85 -18.94
N ASP A 336 -5.83 6.44 -19.71
CA ASP A 336 -6.04 6.91 -21.09
C ASP A 336 -7.00 8.11 -21.11
N THR A 337 -8.20 7.93 -20.51
CA THR A 337 -9.22 8.98 -20.45
C THR A 337 -9.91 9.00 -19.10
N LEU A 338 -10.31 10.21 -18.70
CA LEU A 338 -11.05 10.47 -17.48
C LEU A 338 -12.15 11.48 -17.79
N THR A 339 -13.40 11.13 -17.52
CA THR A 339 -14.55 11.99 -17.79
C THR A 339 -15.60 11.85 -16.70
N TRP A 340 -16.22 12.96 -16.33
CA TRP A 340 -17.39 12.95 -15.47
C TRP A 340 -18.67 12.94 -16.30
N LYS A 341 -19.70 12.26 -15.82
CA LYS A 341 -21.07 12.30 -16.35
C LYS A 341 -22.05 12.21 -15.19
N ASP A 342 -22.84 13.26 -14.98
CA ASP A 342 -23.87 13.33 -13.94
C ASP A 342 -23.34 12.95 -12.54
N GLY A 343 -22.11 13.37 -12.19
CA GLY A 343 -21.48 13.04 -10.91
C GLY A 343 -20.81 11.65 -10.83
N VAL A 344 -20.87 10.85 -11.89
CA VAL A 344 -20.17 9.56 -12.00
C VAL A 344 -18.88 9.72 -12.79
N LEU A 345 -17.79 9.19 -12.28
CA LEU A 345 -16.48 9.21 -12.93
C LEU A 345 -16.32 8.00 -13.83
N HIS A 346 -16.07 8.24 -15.12
CA HIS A 346 -15.76 7.23 -16.13
C HIS A 346 -14.27 7.28 -16.45
N VAL A 347 -13.62 6.13 -16.35
CA VAL A 347 -12.18 5.99 -16.55
C VAL A 347 -11.90 4.91 -17.59
N THR A 348 -11.01 5.21 -18.53
CA THR A 348 -10.38 4.20 -19.37
C THR A 348 -8.88 4.14 -19.08
N ALA A 349 -8.30 2.95 -19.07
CA ALA A 349 -6.89 2.73 -18.79
C ALA A 349 -6.32 1.58 -19.62
N THR A 350 -5.02 1.64 -19.86
CA THR A 350 -4.26 0.58 -20.52
C THR A 350 -3.26 0.00 -19.52
N ALA A 351 -3.23 -1.33 -19.41
CA ALA A 351 -2.33 -2.07 -18.56
C ALA A 351 -1.35 -2.93 -19.37
N ARG A 352 -0.15 -3.12 -18.82
CA ARG A 352 0.90 -3.99 -19.36
C ARG A 352 1.60 -4.72 -18.21
N TRP A 353 2.06 -5.94 -18.45
CA TRP A 353 2.89 -6.68 -17.49
C TRP A 353 4.36 -6.38 -17.76
N ALA A 354 4.95 -5.55 -16.89
CA ALA A 354 6.31 -5.06 -17.05
C ALA A 354 7.02 -4.90 -15.70
N ASP A 355 8.34 -5.01 -15.70
CA ASP A 355 9.15 -4.66 -14.52
C ASP A 355 9.47 -3.15 -14.47
N ALA A 356 10.13 -2.74 -13.39
CA ALA A 356 10.51 -1.34 -13.17
C ALA A 356 11.49 -0.78 -14.22
N ASP A 357 12.18 -1.65 -14.96
CA ASP A 357 13.10 -1.28 -16.04
C ASP A 357 12.38 -1.20 -17.41
N GLY A 358 11.08 -1.51 -17.44
CA GLY A 358 10.22 -1.51 -18.64
C GLY A 358 10.27 -2.79 -19.45
N ASN A 359 10.88 -3.87 -18.93
CA ASN A 359 10.89 -5.16 -19.61
C ASN A 359 9.49 -5.79 -19.55
N VAL A 360 8.91 -6.08 -20.72
CA VAL A 360 7.54 -6.59 -20.86
C VAL A 360 7.47 -8.11 -20.92
N LEU A 361 6.28 -8.66 -20.61
CA LEU A 361 5.98 -10.08 -20.79
C LEU A 361 6.02 -10.44 -22.28
N ARG A 362 7.13 -11.05 -22.72
CA ARG A 362 7.28 -11.58 -24.09
C ARG A 362 6.65 -12.96 -24.23
N LEU A 363 6.03 -13.17 -25.40
CA LEU A 363 5.23 -14.33 -25.77
C LEU A 363 5.61 -14.80 -27.18
N GLU A 364 5.38 -16.09 -27.43
CA GLU A 364 5.50 -16.73 -28.75
C GLU A 364 4.11 -17.20 -29.20
N ARG A 365 3.66 -16.75 -30.38
CA ARG A 365 2.41 -17.24 -30.99
C ARG A 365 2.71 -18.40 -31.92
N HIS A 366 1.98 -19.49 -31.75
CA HIS A 366 2.01 -20.61 -32.67
C HIS A 366 0.69 -20.72 -33.43
N ASP A 367 0.73 -20.40 -34.72
CA ASP A 367 -0.40 -20.55 -35.63
C ASP A 367 -0.52 -22.03 -36.05
N PRO A 368 -1.69 -22.69 -35.99
CA PRO A 368 -1.82 -24.13 -36.30
C PRO A 368 -1.49 -24.54 -37.75
N ALA A 369 -0.98 -23.65 -38.59
CA ALA A 369 -0.74 -23.90 -40.01
C ALA A 369 0.74 -24.18 -40.32
N SER A 370 1.26 -25.33 -39.88
CA SER A 370 2.34 -26.04 -40.61
C SER A 370 2.49 -27.51 -40.18
N GLY A 371 1.47 -28.31 -40.47
CA GLY A 371 1.62 -29.75 -40.70
C GLY A 371 1.26 -30.68 -39.54
N GLY A 372 0.03 -31.20 -39.56
CA GLY A 372 -0.38 -32.34 -38.75
C GLY A 372 -1.90 -32.42 -38.60
N GLU A 373 -2.53 -33.36 -39.30
CA GLU A 373 -3.95 -33.69 -39.12
C GLU A 373 -4.18 -34.28 -37.72
N SER A 374 -4.66 -33.47 -36.78
CA SER A 374 -5.41 -33.95 -35.63
C SER A 374 -6.34 -32.83 -35.15
N GLY A 375 -7.64 -33.09 -35.20
CA GLY A 375 -8.67 -32.15 -34.79
C GLY A 375 -8.45 -31.65 -33.36
N GLY A 376 -8.42 -30.33 -33.21
CA GLY A 376 -8.32 -29.59 -31.96
C GLY A 376 -8.61 -28.12 -32.25
N GLU A 377 -9.25 -27.45 -31.30
CA GLU A 377 -10.03 -26.20 -31.38
C GLU A 377 -9.37 -24.97 -32.06
N PRO A 378 -10.18 -24.02 -32.58
CA PRO A 378 -9.69 -22.81 -33.25
C PRO A 378 -9.17 -21.78 -32.23
N GLY A 379 -7.89 -21.90 -31.88
CA GLY A 379 -7.14 -20.90 -31.11
C GLY A 379 -5.64 -21.18 -31.23
N GLY A 380 -4.84 -20.19 -31.67
CA GLY A 380 -3.39 -20.34 -31.74
C GLY A 380 -2.80 -20.49 -30.33
N ARG A 381 -1.92 -21.46 -30.11
CA ARG A 381 -1.26 -21.63 -28.81
C ARG A 381 -0.32 -20.47 -28.54
N VAL A 382 -0.30 -20.01 -27.29
CA VAL A 382 0.58 -18.94 -26.84
C VAL A 382 1.54 -19.50 -25.81
N ARG A 383 2.83 -19.22 -25.97
CA ARG A 383 3.87 -19.70 -25.05
C ARG A 383 4.64 -18.55 -24.44
N ARG A 384 5.18 -18.78 -23.24
CA ARG A 384 6.17 -17.92 -22.61
C ARG A 384 7.44 -17.92 -23.46
N TRP A 385 7.87 -16.74 -23.90
CA TRP A 385 9.15 -16.59 -24.59
C TRP A 385 10.30 -16.84 -23.62
N LEU A 386 11.31 -17.58 -24.06
CA LEU A 386 12.57 -17.79 -23.34
C LEU A 386 13.77 -17.60 -24.28
N PRO A 387 14.96 -17.28 -23.75
CA PRO A 387 16.21 -17.36 -24.51
C PRO A 387 16.39 -18.71 -25.20
N ALA A 388 17.00 -18.73 -26.39
CA ALA A 388 17.05 -19.91 -27.27
C ALA A 388 17.67 -21.15 -26.61
N ASP A 389 18.68 -20.97 -25.77
CA ASP A 389 19.35 -22.02 -25.00
C ASP A 389 18.44 -22.64 -23.92
N LEU A 390 17.52 -21.85 -23.35
CA LEU A 390 16.50 -22.33 -22.41
C LEU A 390 15.31 -22.94 -23.14
N ALA A 391 14.83 -22.30 -24.21
CA ALA A 391 13.75 -22.81 -25.04
C ALA A 391 14.05 -24.20 -25.64
N ALA A 392 15.33 -24.50 -25.90
CA ALA A 392 15.79 -25.80 -26.39
C ALA A 392 15.73 -26.93 -25.34
N VAL A 393 15.74 -26.60 -24.06
CA VAL A 393 15.75 -27.60 -22.96
C VAL A 393 14.43 -27.67 -22.20
N VAL A 394 13.68 -26.57 -22.11
CA VAL A 394 12.40 -26.52 -21.41
C VAL A 394 11.29 -27.06 -22.32
N PRO A 395 10.60 -28.16 -21.93
CA PRO A 395 9.50 -28.73 -22.71
C PRO A 395 8.44 -27.68 -23.09
N GLU A 396 7.98 -27.72 -24.34
CA GLU A 396 7.07 -26.70 -24.88
C GLU A 396 5.76 -26.56 -24.10
N HIS A 397 5.19 -27.68 -23.65
CA HIS A 397 3.92 -27.68 -22.91
C HIS A 397 4.02 -26.98 -21.54
N LEU A 398 5.20 -26.93 -20.93
CA LEU A 398 5.40 -26.20 -19.66
C LEU A 398 5.39 -24.69 -19.87
N ARG A 399 5.72 -24.23 -21.08
CA ARG A 399 5.73 -22.83 -21.48
C ARG A 399 4.39 -22.35 -22.00
N ASP A 400 3.42 -23.25 -22.23
CA ASP A 400 2.09 -22.89 -22.73
C ASP A 400 1.38 -21.97 -21.74
N MET A 401 0.95 -20.78 -22.17
CA MET A 401 0.24 -19.78 -21.36
C MET A 401 -1.18 -19.55 -21.88
N THR A 402 -1.67 -20.38 -22.79
CA THR A 402 -2.95 -20.14 -23.50
C THR A 402 -4.10 -19.96 -22.52
N ALA A 403 -4.31 -20.92 -21.61
CA ALA A 403 -5.35 -20.83 -20.58
C ALA A 403 -5.14 -19.65 -19.61
N GLU A 404 -3.90 -19.29 -19.30
CA GLU A 404 -3.61 -18.18 -18.37
C GLU A 404 -3.95 -16.83 -18.96
N ILE A 405 -3.75 -16.67 -20.27
CA ILE A 405 -4.10 -15.45 -21.00
C ILE A 405 -5.61 -15.38 -21.23
N GLU A 406 -6.26 -16.51 -21.52
CA GLU A 406 -7.73 -16.58 -21.64
C GLU A 406 -8.46 -16.16 -20.35
N HIS A 407 -7.86 -16.44 -19.18
CA HIS A 407 -8.38 -16.06 -17.87
C HIS A 407 -7.71 -14.83 -17.26
N ALA A 408 -6.82 -14.15 -18.00
CA ALA A 408 -6.22 -12.91 -17.54
C ALA A 408 -7.29 -11.84 -17.39
N ALA A 409 -7.22 -11.07 -16.30
CA ALA A 409 -8.23 -10.07 -15.98
C ALA A 409 -7.60 -8.81 -15.39
N ILE A 410 -8.23 -7.67 -15.63
CA ILE A 410 -7.90 -6.44 -14.93
C ILE A 410 -9.18 -5.79 -14.38
N ASP A 411 -9.09 -5.27 -13.15
CA ASP A 411 -10.21 -4.68 -12.44
C ASP A 411 -9.80 -3.34 -11.82
N GLY A 412 -10.70 -2.36 -11.92
CA GLY A 412 -10.54 -1.07 -11.27
C GLY A 412 -10.90 -1.12 -9.80
N SER A 413 -10.21 -0.33 -8.97
CA SER A 413 -10.58 -0.16 -7.57
C SER A 413 -10.28 1.24 -7.04
N VAL A 414 -10.88 1.58 -5.90
CA VAL A 414 -10.53 2.77 -5.11
C VAL A 414 -10.02 2.35 -3.73
N ARG A 415 -8.98 3.02 -3.24
CA ARG A 415 -8.39 2.79 -1.93
C ARG A 415 -8.37 4.07 -1.11
N SER A 416 -8.93 4.01 0.11
CA SER A 416 -8.85 5.14 1.05
C SER A 416 -7.42 5.32 1.55
N ARG A 417 -6.92 6.56 1.59
CA ARG A 417 -5.65 6.87 2.27
C ARG A 417 -5.77 6.86 3.78
N THR A 418 -6.94 7.22 4.31
CA THR A 418 -7.16 7.31 5.75
C THR A 418 -7.44 5.94 6.32
N SER A 419 -8.46 5.27 5.79
CA SER A 419 -8.96 4.02 6.35
C SER A 419 -8.28 2.79 5.73
N ARG A 420 -7.49 2.96 4.66
CA ARG A 420 -6.77 1.89 3.91
C ARG A 420 -7.64 0.85 3.21
N ILE A 421 -8.95 0.88 3.42
CA ILE A 421 -9.90 -0.03 2.80
C ILE A 421 -9.93 0.15 1.28
N VAL A 422 -10.21 -0.95 0.57
CA VAL A 422 -10.21 -1.02 -0.88
C VAL A 422 -11.56 -1.54 -1.39
N TRP A 423 -12.11 -0.88 -2.40
CA TRP A 423 -13.37 -1.24 -3.04
C TRP A 423 -13.19 -1.45 -4.53
N LEU A 424 -13.45 -2.67 -5.01
CA LEU A 424 -13.52 -2.95 -6.45
C LEU A 424 -14.67 -2.17 -7.08
N GLN A 425 -14.43 -1.68 -8.29
CA GLN A 425 -15.37 -0.85 -9.03
C GLN A 425 -15.88 -1.62 -10.24
N PRO A 426 -17.14 -1.37 -10.68
CA PRO A 426 -17.65 -1.94 -11.92
C PRO A 426 -16.67 -1.69 -13.06
N SER A 427 -16.21 -2.79 -13.67
CA SER A 427 -15.10 -2.81 -14.62
C SER A 427 -15.43 -3.73 -15.79
N GLU A 428 -15.10 -3.28 -17.00
CA GLU A 428 -15.05 -4.09 -18.21
C GLU A 428 -13.62 -4.05 -18.73
N HIS A 429 -13.09 -5.19 -19.15
CA HIS A 429 -11.74 -5.25 -19.69
C HIS A 429 -11.64 -6.11 -20.94
N ARG A 430 -10.56 -5.88 -21.69
CA ARG A 430 -10.16 -6.70 -22.82
C ARG A 430 -8.66 -6.93 -22.77
N VAL A 431 -8.25 -8.19 -22.83
CA VAL A 431 -6.85 -8.60 -22.91
C VAL A 431 -6.49 -8.86 -24.37
N GLU A 432 -5.36 -8.35 -24.82
CA GLU A 432 -4.88 -8.46 -26.20
C GLU A 432 -3.41 -8.90 -26.24
N ILE A 433 -3.09 -9.65 -27.31
CA ILE A 433 -1.71 -10.02 -27.62
C ILE A 433 -1.24 -9.18 -28.80
N ASP A 434 -0.30 -8.29 -28.55
CA ASP A 434 0.27 -7.36 -29.52
C ASP A 434 1.58 -7.87 -30.11
N GLY A 435 2.01 -7.35 -31.26
CA GLY A 435 3.32 -7.64 -31.86
C GLY A 435 3.38 -8.82 -32.84
N ALA A 436 4.57 -9.17 -33.32
CA ALA A 436 4.79 -10.27 -34.25
C ALA A 436 4.74 -11.65 -33.55
N ALA A 437 4.76 -12.75 -34.29
CA ALA A 437 4.65 -14.10 -33.71
C ALA A 437 5.77 -14.44 -32.71
N ASP A 438 7.02 -14.05 -33.00
CA ASP A 438 8.21 -14.35 -32.17
C ASP A 438 8.58 -13.22 -31.20
N ASP A 439 7.75 -12.18 -31.10
CA ASP A 439 7.96 -11.01 -30.24
C ASP A 439 6.61 -10.43 -29.79
N ALA A 440 5.71 -11.33 -29.40
CA ALA A 440 4.39 -10.93 -28.95
C ALA A 440 4.45 -10.42 -27.51
N THR A 441 3.56 -9.51 -27.14
CA THR A 441 3.45 -8.95 -25.78
C THR A 441 2.00 -8.94 -25.33
N LEU A 442 1.78 -8.89 -24.01
CA LEU A 442 0.44 -8.85 -23.43
C LEU A 442 0.09 -7.42 -23.00
N SER A 443 -1.05 -6.93 -23.46
CA SER A 443 -1.65 -5.69 -22.99
C SER A 443 -3.11 -5.93 -22.60
N ALA A 444 -3.67 -5.01 -21.83
CA ALA A 444 -5.08 -5.04 -21.49
C ALA A 444 -5.65 -3.62 -21.46
N SER A 445 -6.91 -3.47 -21.85
CA SER A 445 -7.66 -2.22 -21.72
C SER A 445 -8.77 -2.39 -20.70
N LEU A 446 -9.02 -1.35 -19.90
CA LEU A 446 -10.02 -1.29 -18.84
C LEU A 446 -10.93 -0.11 -19.08
N THR A 447 -12.23 -0.30 -18.89
CA THR A 447 -13.19 0.76 -18.60
C THR A 447 -13.76 0.53 -17.21
N MET A 448 -13.73 1.53 -16.34
CA MET A 448 -14.36 1.46 -15.02
C MET A 448 -15.21 2.69 -14.72
N THR A 449 -16.21 2.51 -13.87
CA THR A 449 -17.07 3.60 -13.38
C THR A 449 -17.01 3.71 -11.87
N ILE A 450 -16.95 4.94 -11.37
CA ILE A 450 -16.86 5.25 -9.94
C ILE A 450 -17.93 6.29 -9.62
N ASP A 451 -18.99 5.86 -8.94
CA ASP A 451 -19.98 6.75 -8.36
C ASP A 451 -19.62 7.01 -6.89
N PRO A 452 -19.19 8.22 -6.51
CA PRO A 452 -18.84 8.53 -5.12
C PRO A 452 -19.97 8.24 -4.12
N ALA A 453 -21.24 8.21 -4.54
CA ALA A 453 -22.37 7.93 -3.67
C ALA A 453 -22.58 6.42 -3.41
N SER A 454 -22.00 5.53 -4.21
CA SER A 454 -22.20 4.08 -4.11
C SER A 454 -20.94 3.21 -4.28
N ALA A 455 -19.75 3.82 -4.44
CA ALA A 455 -18.50 3.11 -4.73
C ALA A 455 -17.98 2.23 -3.58
N ALA A 456 -18.50 2.35 -2.36
CA ALA A 456 -18.20 1.45 -1.24
C ALA A 456 -19.23 0.31 -1.16
N MET A 457 -19.27 -0.57 -2.18
CA MET A 457 -20.22 -1.70 -2.27
C MET A 457 -21.70 -1.28 -2.12
N GLY A 458 -22.08 -0.16 -2.74
CA GLY A 458 -23.42 0.43 -2.62
C GLY A 458 -23.50 1.59 -1.62
N GLY A 459 -22.48 1.78 -0.78
CA GLY A 459 -22.34 2.92 0.13
C GLY A 459 -21.52 4.07 -0.45
N ALA A 460 -21.64 5.25 0.16
CA ALA A 460 -20.90 6.44 -0.24
C ALA A 460 -19.44 6.40 0.23
N LEU A 461 -18.55 6.98 -0.57
CA LEU A 461 -17.20 7.33 -0.15
C LEU A 461 -17.26 8.55 0.77
N ASP A 462 -16.44 8.54 1.82
CA ASP A 462 -16.26 9.71 2.67
C ASP A 462 -15.52 10.84 1.92
N SER A 463 -15.56 12.06 2.47
CA SER A 463 -14.93 13.24 1.86
C SER A 463 -13.40 13.29 2.08
N THR A 464 -12.73 12.13 2.08
CA THR A 464 -11.28 11.99 2.20
C THR A 464 -10.62 11.69 0.84
N TYR A 465 -9.38 11.19 0.86
CA TYR A 465 -8.60 10.91 -0.34
C TYR A 465 -8.72 9.45 -0.73
N TRP A 466 -9.15 9.22 -1.97
CA TRP A 466 -9.34 7.90 -2.55
C TRP A 466 -8.44 7.74 -3.78
N ASP A 467 -7.39 6.94 -3.66
CA ASP A 467 -6.50 6.64 -4.76
C ASP A 467 -7.13 5.58 -5.67
N LEU A 468 -7.07 5.79 -6.98
CA LEU A 468 -7.51 4.82 -7.97
C LEU A 468 -6.40 3.80 -8.19
N PHE A 469 -6.77 2.53 -8.25
CA PHE A 469 -5.87 1.42 -8.47
C PHE A 469 -6.39 0.53 -9.60
N VAL A 470 -5.47 -0.21 -10.22
CA VAL A 470 -5.81 -1.31 -11.14
C VAL A 470 -5.21 -2.60 -10.59
N GLN A 471 -6.07 -3.59 -10.44
CA GLN A 471 -5.73 -4.95 -10.10
C GLN A 471 -5.51 -5.72 -11.40
N CYS A 472 -4.39 -6.43 -11.53
CA CYS A 472 -4.07 -7.26 -12.68
C CYS A 472 -3.86 -8.71 -12.25
N HIS A 473 -4.54 -9.62 -12.92
CA HIS A 473 -4.50 -11.07 -12.72
C HIS A 473 -3.90 -11.75 -13.95
N LEU A 474 -2.85 -12.54 -13.76
CA LEU A 474 -2.24 -13.37 -14.82
C LEU A 474 -1.63 -14.62 -14.20
N GLY A 475 -2.09 -15.82 -14.56
CA GLY A 475 -1.45 -17.08 -14.12
C GLY A 475 -1.34 -17.24 -12.60
N GLY A 476 -2.36 -16.83 -11.84
CA GLY A 476 -2.37 -16.85 -10.37
C GLY A 476 -1.55 -15.73 -9.71
N TRP A 477 -0.91 -14.86 -10.50
CA TRP A 477 -0.26 -13.65 -10.03
C TRP A 477 -1.28 -12.54 -9.90
N LEU A 478 -1.28 -11.90 -8.74
CA LEU A 478 -2.13 -10.76 -8.47
C LEU A 478 -1.28 -9.54 -8.12
N THR A 479 -1.38 -8.49 -8.92
CA THR A 479 -0.79 -7.20 -8.60
C THR A 479 -1.86 -6.15 -8.48
N HIS A 480 -1.69 -5.24 -7.53
CA HIS A 480 -2.61 -4.13 -7.32
C HIS A 480 -1.82 -2.84 -7.20
N LYS A 481 -1.82 -2.04 -8.27
CA LYS A 481 -0.95 -0.86 -8.41
C LYS A 481 -1.78 0.41 -8.58
N PRO A 482 -1.29 1.57 -8.10
CA PRO A 482 -1.95 2.84 -8.35
C PRO A 482 -2.09 3.11 -9.85
N LEU A 483 -3.24 3.63 -10.28
CA LEU A 483 -3.47 4.05 -11.66
C LEU A 483 -2.70 5.34 -11.91
N ARG A 484 -1.68 5.29 -12.76
CA ARG A 484 -0.89 6.48 -13.11
C ARG A 484 -1.72 7.44 -13.96
N SER A 485 -1.63 8.73 -13.67
CA SER A 485 -2.38 9.76 -14.37
C SER A 485 -1.55 11.00 -14.63
N THR A 486 -1.61 11.46 -15.87
CA THR A 486 -1.17 12.80 -16.28
C THR A 486 -2.35 13.71 -16.63
N ALA A 487 -3.59 13.19 -16.52
CA ALA A 487 -4.78 13.98 -16.78
C ALA A 487 -4.88 15.17 -15.83
N PRO A 488 -5.28 16.36 -16.31
CA PRO A 488 -5.45 17.52 -15.45
C PRO A 488 -6.56 17.29 -14.43
N ALA A 489 -6.49 18.03 -13.32
CA ALA A 489 -7.55 18.02 -12.32
C ALA A 489 -8.91 18.41 -12.94
N SER A 490 -9.97 17.76 -12.47
CA SER A 490 -11.33 17.93 -12.98
C SER A 490 -12.34 17.83 -11.84
N VAL A 491 -13.50 18.47 -12.00
CA VAL A 491 -14.57 18.45 -11.00
C VAL A 491 -15.93 18.15 -11.63
N SER A 492 -16.81 17.55 -10.84
CA SER A 492 -18.25 17.46 -11.13
C SER A 492 -19.05 18.11 -10.00
N LEU A 493 -19.99 19.00 -10.35
CA LEU A 493 -20.91 19.64 -9.39
C LEU A 493 -22.33 19.15 -9.65
N THR A 494 -22.72 18.12 -8.91
CA THR A 494 -24.00 17.41 -9.11
C THR A 494 -24.65 17.19 -7.75
N GLY A 495 -25.97 17.35 -7.66
CA GLY A 495 -26.69 17.18 -6.39
C GLY A 495 -26.24 18.13 -5.26
N GLY A 496 -25.61 19.28 -5.60
CA GLY A 496 -25.08 20.23 -4.62
C GLY A 496 -23.75 19.81 -3.99
N ARG A 497 -23.08 18.79 -4.53
CA ARG A 497 -21.78 18.28 -4.08
C ARG A 497 -20.74 18.46 -5.18
N LEU A 498 -19.52 18.85 -4.80
CA LEU A 498 -18.42 19.04 -5.74
C LEU A 498 -17.39 17.93 -5.54
N HIS A 499 -17.33 17.00 -6.47
CA HIS A 499 -16.32 15.93 -6.48
C HIS A 499 -15.09 16.39 -7.28
N LEU A 500 -13.89 16.08 -6.79
CA LEU A 500 -12.61 16.42 -7.42
C LEU A 500 -11.86 15.15 -7.78
N VAL A 501 -11.30 15.08 -8.98
CA VAL A 501 -10.29 14.08 -9.33
C VAL A 501 -9.06 14.78 -9.90
N TYR A 502 -7.87 14.31 -9.50
CA TYR A 502 -6.60 14.93 -9.86
C TYR A 502 -5.43 13.94 -9.77
N PRO A 503 -4.31 14.19 -10.45
CA PRO A 503 -3.09 13.42 -10.26
C PRO A 503 -2.37 13.90 -8.99
N ASN A 504 -2.08 12.99 -8.08
CA ASN A 504 -1.34 13.29 -6.86
C ASN A 504 0.17 13.43 -7.09
N ASP A 505 0.89 13.83 -6.05
CA ASP A 505 2.33 14.09 -6.10
C ASP A 505 3.18 12.85 -6.47
N GLY A 506 2.63 11.65 -6.29
CA GLY A 506 3.22 10.37 -6.71
C GLY A 506 2.82 9.95 -8.13
N GLY A 507 2.08 10.78 -8.86
CA GLY A 507 1.65 10.54 -10.24
C GLY A 507 0.44 9.61 -10.39
N ALA A 508 -0.26 9.26 -9.30
CA ALA A 508 -1.46 8.42 -9.36
C ALA A 508 -2.75 9.25 -9.34
N ALA A 509 -3.82 8.76 -9.96
CA ALA A 509 -5.12 9.40 -9.93
C ALA A 509 -5.76 9.30 -8.54
N THR A 510 -6.27 10.42 -8.02
CA THR A 510 -6.91 10.51 -6.70
C THR A 510 -8.23 11.25 -6.82
N LEU A 511 -9.28 10.63 -6.29
CA LEU A 511 -10.62 11.16 -6.12
C LEU A 511 -10.80 11.72 -4.70
N ILE A 512 -11.45 12.87 -4.58
CA ILE A 512 -11.93 13.45 -3.33
C ILE A 512 -13.42 13.77 -3.50
N PRO A 513 -14.31 12.96 -2.89
CA PRO A 513 -15.72 13.31 -2.77
C PRO A 513 -15.89 14.58 -1.96
N ASP A 514 -16.83 15.46 -2.33
CA ASP A 514 -17.06 16.75 -1.67
C ASP A 514 -15.79 17.62 -1.49
N GLY A 515 -14.85 17.51 -2.43
CA GLY A 515 -13.54 18.15 -2.42
C GLY A 515 -13.53 19.65 -2.75
N GLN A 516 -14.57 20.44 -2.46
CA GLN A 516 -14.66 21.85 -2.89
C GLN A 516 -13.52 22.75 -2.39
N VAL A 517 -12.91 22.44 -1.25
CA VAL A 517 -11.77 23.20 -0.72
C VAL A 517 -10.48 22.81 -1.45
N GLU A 518 -10.26 21.52 -1.64
CA GLU A 518 -9.09 21.02 -2.36
C GLU A 518 -9.15 21.33 -3.85
N ALA A 519 -10.33 21.45 -4.45
CA ALA A 519 -10.50 21.82 -5.85
C ALA A 519 -9.85 23.18 -6.17
N VAL A 520 -10.01 24.17 -5.29
CA VAL A 520 -9.35 25.48 -5.43
C VAL A 520 -7.82 25.34 -5.47
N ARG A 521 -7.27 24.38 -4.72
CA ARG A 521 -5.82 24.14 -4.63
C ARG A 521 -5.28 23.35 -5.82
N ARG A 522 -6.11 22.57 -6.52
CA ARG A 522 -5.66 21.64 -7.57
C ARG A 522 -5.99 22.10 -8.99
N LEU A 523 -7.00 22.94 -9.16
CA LEU A 523 -7.40 23.46 -10.47
C LEU A 523 -6.61 24.73 -10.82
N ALA A 524 -5.93 24.74 -11.96
CA ALA A 524 -5.17 25.89 -12.43
C ALA A 524 -6.09 26.94 -13.09
N PRO A 525 -5.94 28.24 -12.80
CA PRO A 525 -6.69 29.28 -13.51
C PRO A 525 -6.14 29.50 -14.94
N VAL A 526 -7.04 29.76 -15.89
CA VAL A 526 -6.70 30.00 -17.32
C VAL A 526 -7.11 31.37 -17.83
N ALA A 527 -8.11 31.98 -17.22
CA ALA A 527 -8.55 33.32 -17.55
C ALA A 527 -9.14 34.01 -16.32
N ALA A 528 -9.09 35.34 -16.31
CA ALA A 528 -9.62 36.17 -15.24
C ALA A 528 -10.52 37.25 -15.82
N ARG A 529 -11.68 37.44 -15.20
CA ARG A 529 -12.64 38.48 -15.59
C ARG A 529 -13.17 39.24 -14.38
N ARG A 530 -13.46 40.51 -14.59
CA ARG A 530 -14.17 41.35 -13.63
C ARG A 530 -15.67 41.22 -13.85
N LEU A 531 -16.42 40.84 -12.81
CA LEU A 531 -17.88 40.76 -12.88
C LEU A 531 -18.55 42.08 -12.47
N ALA A 532 -18.04 42.71 -11.41
CA ALA A 532 -18.49 43.99 -10.89
C ALA A 532 -17.35 44.63 -10.06
N PRO A 533 -17.44 45.90 -9.64
CA PRO A 533 -16.46 46.48 -8.72
C PRO A 533 -16.28 45.61 -7.48
N GLY A 534 -15.04 45.14 -7.24
CA GLY A 534 -14.67 44.26 -6.13
C GLY A 534 -15.05 42.79 -6.30
N ARG A 535 -15.70 42.37 -7.40
CA ARG A 535 -16.08 40.98 -7.67
C ARG A 535 -15.40 40.44 -8.91
N TYR A 536 -14.71 39.33 -8.74
CA TYR A 536 -13.83 38.74 -9.74
C TYR A 536 -14.18 37.27 -9.96
N GLU A 537 -13.82 36.78 -11.14
CA GLU A 537 -13.98 35.39 -11.49
C GLU A 537 -12.77 34.87 -12.25
N LEU A 538 -12.31 33.67 -11.89
CA LEU A 538 -11.29 32.92 -12.61
C LEU A 538 -11.94 31.73 -13.30
N GLU A 539 -11.71 31.59 -14.59
CA GLU A 539 -11.98 30.34 -15.31
C GLU A 539 -10.87 29.34 -14.96
N LEU A 540 -11.25 28.11 -14.62
CA LEU A 540 -10.36 27.04 -14.21
C LEU A 540 -10.14 26.06 -15.36
N ALA A 541 -8.92 25.53 -15.45
CA ALA A 541 -8.53 24.51 -16.41
C ALA A 541 -9.18 23.17 -16.10
N GLY A 542 -9.44 22.40 -17.16
CA GLY A 542 -9.96 21.05 -17.08
C GLY A 542 -11.22 20.88 -17.92
N VAL A 543 -11.76 19.66 -17.89
CA VAL A 543 -13.07 19.34 -18.45
C VAL A 543 -13.96 18.99 -17.27
N HIS A 544 -15.02 19.76 -17.06
CA HIS A 544 -15.86 19.67 -15.87
C HIS A 544 -17.26 19.16 -16.22
N ASP A 545 -18.03 18.76 -15.21
CA ASP A 545 -19.39 18.23 -15.36
C ASP A 545 -20.35 18.81 -14.33
N GLY A 546 -21.65 18.75 -14.64
CA GLY A 546 -22.71 19.24 -13.79
C GLY A 546 -23.00 20.74 -13.97
N HIS A 547 -23.86 21.24 -13.09
CA HIS A 547 -24.34 22.62 -13.13
C HIS A 547 -24.66 23.14 -11.74
N GLY A 548 -24.27 24.38 -11.45
CA GLY A 548 -24.67 25.08 -10.24
C GLY A 548 -23.52 25.87 -9.64
N GLN A 549 -23.66 26.23 -8.36
CA GLN A 549 -22.61 26.90 -7.62
C GLN A 549 -22.57 26.43 -6.16
N ILE A 550 -21.36 26.35 -5.59
CA ILE A 550 -21.13 25.89 -4.22
C ILE A 550 -20.12 26.81 -3.52
N ALA A 551 -20.35 27.07 -2.23
CA ALA A 551 -19.45 27.87 -1.42
C ALA A 551 -18.10 27.16 -1.21
N THR A 552 -17.02 27.92 -1.19
CA THR A 552 -15.67 27.45 -0.87
C THR A 552 -14.86 28.58 -0.25
N ARG A 553 -13.55 28.36 -0.02
CA ARG A 553 -12.62 29.39 0.43
C ARG A 553 -11.44 29.51 -0.52
N VAL A 554 -10.94 30.72 -0.68
CA VAL A 554 -9.76 31.03 -1.49
C VAL A 554 -8.78 31.86 -0.67
N GLY A 555 -7.49 31.59 -0.80
CA GLY A 555 -6.47 32.44 -0.19
C GLY A 555 -6.24 33.69 -1.03
N LEU A 556 -6.31 34.88 -0.44
CA LEU A 556 -6.02 36.16 -1.08
C LEU A 556 -4.87 36.88 -0.37
N SER A 557 -4.07 37.61 -1.13
CA SER A 557 -2.99 38.45 -0.60
C SER A 557 -2.85 39.71 -1.43
N THR A 558 -2.70 40.86 -0.76
CA THR A 558 -2.32 42.12 -1.42
C THR A 558 -0.81 42.25 -1.64
N ASP A 559 -0.02 41.34 -1.05
CA ASP A 559 1.39 41.14 -1.36
C ASP A 559 1.51 40.23 -2.59
N ASP A 560 2.17 40.70 -3.65
CA ASP A 560 2.44 39.99 -4.90
C ASP A 560 3.90 39.51 -5.01
N GLY A 561 4.63 39.49 -3.89
CA GLY A 561 5.99 38.97 -3.78
C GLY A 561 6.09 37.44 -3.94
N ALA A 562 7.32 36.89 -3.87
CA ALA A 562 7.60 35.49 -4.17
C ALA A 562 6.95 34.46 -3.22
N LYS A 563 6.58 34.86 -1.99
CA LYS A 563 5.89 34.02 -0.99
C LYS A 563 4.83 34.85 -0.24
N PRO A 564 3.66 35.13 -0.86
CA PRO A 564 2.61 35.91 -0.23
C PRO A 564 2.03 35.21 1.00
N ALA A 565 1.72 35.98 2.04
CA ALA A 565 0.90 35.50 3.15
C ALA A 565 -0.59 35.60 2.74
N PHE A 566 -1.28 34.47 2.66
CA PHE A 566 -2.67 34.42 2.19
C PHE A 566 -3.67 34.40 3.35
N ASP A 567 -4.68 35.28 3.26
CA ASP A 567 -5.87 35.27 4.11
C ASP A 567 -7.01 34.50 3.41
N ASP A 568 -7.70 33.63 4.14
CA ASP A 568 -8.81 32.86 3.60
C ASP A 568 -10.08 33.71 3.47
N ALA A 569 -10.49 33.98 2.23
CA ALA A 569 -11.71 34.68 1.88
C ALA A 569 -12.81 33.74 1.38
N ASP A 570 -14.06 34.16 1.56
CA ASP A 570 -15.22 33.44 1.01
C ASP A 570 -15.22 33.51 -0.52
N ALA A 571 -15.47 32.35 -1.13
CA ALA A 571 -15.53 32.21 -2.56
C ALA A 571 -16.65 31.24 -2.96
N THR A 572 -16.88 31.12 -4.26
CA THR A 572 -17.87 30.20 -4.80
C THR A 572 -17.31 29.57 -6.06
N ILE A 573 -17.35 28.24 -6.16
CA ILE A 573 -17.10 27.55 -7.42
C ILE A 573 -18.43 27.39 -8.13
N ARG A 574 -18.50 27.82 -9.38
CA ARG A 574 -19.63 27.61 -10.27
C ARG A 574 -19.22 26.71 -11.42
N VAL A 575 -20.03 25.72 -11.74
CA VAL A 575 -19.84 24.86 -12.90
C VAL A 575 -21.02 25.04 -13.85
N GLU A 576 -20.73 25.22 -15.15
CA GLU A 576 -21.72 25.26 -16.23
C GLU A 576 -21.03 25.00 -17.58
N ASP A 577 -21.75 24.38 -18.53
CA ASP A 577 -21.29 24.16 -19.90
C ASP A 577 -19.87 23.56 -20.02
N GLY A 578 -19.55 22.61 -19.12
CA GLY A 578 -18.27 21.92 -19.07
C GLY A 578 -17.11 22.74 -18.49
N ARG A 579 -17.38 23.91 -17.93
CA ARG A 579 -16.39 24.86 -17.40
C ARG A 579 -16.60 25.11 -15.92
N ALA A 580 -15.50 25.32 -15.19
CA ALA A 580 -15.52 25.70 -13.78
C ALA A 580 -14.99 27.13 -13.58
N TYR A 581 -15.64 27.85 -12.68
CA TYR A 581 -15.38 29.26 -12.42
C TYR A 581 -15.27 29.51 -10.91
N LEU A 582 -14.15 30.08 -10.46
CA LEU A 582 -13.98 30.51 -9.08
C LEU A 582 -14.33 32.00 -8.95
N ARG A 583 -15.38 32.30 -8.19
CA ARG A 583 -15.82 33.67 -7.87
C ARG A 583 -15.37 34.07 -6.50
N PHE A 584 -14.81 35.27 -6.37
CA PHE A 584 -14.41 35.83 -5.07
C PHE A 584 -14.50 37.35 -5.06
N THR A 585 -14.38 37.93 -3.87
CA THR A 585 -14.34 39.38 -3.65
C THR A 585 -12.93 39.77 -3.26
N ALA A 586 -12.39 40.84 -3.87
CA ALA A 586 -11.07 41.36 -3.54
C ALA A 586 -11.03 42.90 -3.68
N PRO A 587 -10.05 43.59 -3.06
CA PRO A 587 -9.79 45.00 -3.33
C PRO A 587 -9.41 45.24 -4.80
N GLN A 588 -9.54 46.49 -5.27
CA GLN A 588 -9.01 46.87 -6.59
C GLN A 588 -7.48 46.89 -6.56
N GLY A 589 -6.86 46.60 -7.72
CA GLY A 589 -5.41 46.55 -7.87
C GLY A 589 -4.89 45.13 -8.06
N ARG A 590 -3.59 44.93 -7.82
CA ARG A 590 -2.92 43.64 -8.01
C ARG A 590 -3.09 42.78 -6.77
N VAL A 591 -3.59 41.56 -6.93
CA VAL A 591 -3.87 40.63 -5.83
C VAL A 591 -3.30 39.26 -6.18
N ALA A 592 -2.52 38.68 -5.27
CA ALA A 592 -2.14 37.29 -5.36
C ALA A 592 -3.29 36.41 -4.86
N VAL A 593 -3.62 35.38 -5.62
CA VAL A 593 -4.70 34.44 -5.36
C VAL A 593 -4.11 33.04 -5.28
N ARG A 594 -4.33 32.35 -4.15
CA ARG A 594 -3.90 30.98 -3.94
C ARG A 594 -4.91 30.02 -4.56
N VAL A 595 -4.74 29.79 -5.85
CA VAL A 595 -5.50 28.86 -6.68
C VAL A 595 -4.51 28.04 -7.48
N GLY A 596 -4.74 26.74 -7.65
CA GLY A 596 -3.88 25.89 -8.47
C GLY A 596 -2.41 25.92 -8.04
N ASP A 597 -2.10 25.24 -6.93
CA ASP A 597 -0.75 24.75 -6.65
C ASP A 597 -0.72 23.51 -5.76
N ARG A 598 0.02 22.49 -6.23
CA ARG A 598 0.52 21.24 -5.60
C ARG A 598 0.76 20.10 -6.62
N ALA A 599 0.92 20.37 -7.91
CA ALA A 599 1.63 19.42 -8.78
C ALA A 599 3.14 19.68 -8.61
N PRO A 600 4.01 18.66 -8.52
CA PRO A 600 5.46 18.87 -8.42
C PRO A 600 5.96 19.81 -9.54
N GLY A 601 6.50 20.98 -9.16
CA GLY A 601 7.01 22.01 -10.09
C GLY A 601 6.01 23.11 -10.52
N GLY A 602 4.80 23.17 -9.93
CA GLY A 602 3.82 24.24 -10.14
C GLY A 602 4.15 25.58 -9.44
N PRO A 603 3.51 26.69 -9.83
CA PRO A 603 3.70 28.00 -9.20
C PRO A 603 2.99 28.11 -7.85
N SER A 604 3.61 28.76 -6.84
CA SER A 604 3.09 28.93 -5.46
C SER A 604 1.75 29.65 -5.30
N GLY A 605 1.19 30.13 -6.40
CA GLY A 605 -0.01 30.94 -6.50
C GLY A 605 0.01 31.72 -7.82
N TRP A 606 -1.08 32.43 -8.08
CA TRP A 606 -1.23 33.24 -9.28
C TRP A 606 -1.46 34.69 -8.90
N VAL A 607 -0.74 35.60 -9.54
CA VAL A 607 -1.05 37.02 -9.47
C VAL A 607 -2.13 37.30 -10.49
N VAL A 608 -3.22 37.87 -10.01
CA VAL A 608 -4.26 38.40 -10.87
C VAL A 608 -4.16 39.92 -10.80
N ASP A 609 -3.78 40.54 -11.92
CA ASP A 609 -3.84 42.00 -12.04
C ASP A 609 -5.29 42.39 -12.31
N LEU A 610 -5.96 42.86 -11.25
CA LEU A 610 -7.37 43.18 -11.31
C LEU A 610 -7.63 44.54 -11.98
N GLY A 611 -6.61 45.29 -12.42
CA GLY A 611 -6.66 46.51 -13.24
C GLY A 611 -7.54 47.66 -12.75
N ASP A 612 -7.43 48.83 -13.38
CA ASP A 612 -8.30 50.00 -13.14
C ASP A 612 -9.75 49.73 -13.57
N ALA A 613 -10.70 50.51 -13.03
CA ALA A 613 -12.16 50.31 -13.10
C ALA A 613 -12.80 50.16 -14.51
N GLY A 614 -12.02 50.26 -15.60
CA GLY A 614 -12.46 50.16 -16.99
C GLY A 614 -12.08 48.88 -17.77
N SER A 615 -11.19 48.01 -17.26
CA SER A 615 -10.79 46.79 -18.02
C SER A 615 -11.62 45.55 -17.64
N ALA A 616 -12.22 44.87 -18.63
CA ALA A 616 -12.92 43.60 -18.39
C ALA A 616 -11.98 42.38 -18.34
N VAL A 617 -10.85 42.46 -19.06
CA VAL A 617 -9.83 41.41 -19.15
C VAL A 617 -8.73 41.72 -18.17
N LEU A 618 -8.41 40.75 -17.33
CA LEU A 618 -7.41 40.84 -16.28
C LEU A 618 -6.21 39.97 -16.66
N SER A 619 -5.00 40.36 -16.24
CA SER A 619 -3.82 39.53 -16.52
C SER A 619 -3.67 38.47 -15.42
N LEU A 620 -3.35 37.25 -15.85
CA LEU A 620 -3.06 36.11 -14.99
C LEU A 620 -1.61 35.76 -15.23
N THR A 621 -0.78 35.98 -14.24
CA THR A 621 0.62 35.57 -14.26
C THR A 621 0.85 34.62 -13.11
N PRO A 622 1.57 33.50 -13.32
CA PRO A 622 2.13 32.77 -12.19
C PRO A 622 2.88 33.76 -11.29
N ASN A 623 2.81 33.60 -9.96
CA ASN A 623 3.76 34.29 -9.08
C ASN A 623 5.16 34.09 -9.66
N ALA A 624 5.97 35.14 -9.71
CA ALA A 624 7.34 35.03 -10.23
C ALA A 624 7.99 33.80 -9.58
N ALA A 625 8.37 32.81 -10.40
CA ALA A 625 9.30 31.79 -9.93
C ALA A 625 10.48 32.57 -9.37
N ALA A 626 10.86 32.31 -8.11
CA ALA A 626 11.97 32.98 -7.50
C ALA A 626 13.15 32.94 -8.48
N PRO A 627 13.80 34.08 -8.80
CA PRO A 627 15.05 34.01 -9.56
C PRO A 627 15.99 33.05 -8.84
N ASP A 628 16.74 32.30 -9.64
CA ASP A 628 17.55 31.11 -9.32
C ASP A 628 18.74 31.37 -8.36
N ALA A 629 18.62 32.36 -7.48
CA ALA A 629 19.58 32.75 -6.46
C ALA A 629 19.07 32.42 -5.05
N GLN A 630 18.39 31.27 -4.89
CA GLN A 630 18.02 30.76 -3.56
C GLN A 630 19.05 29.74 -3.08
N THR A 631 19.50 29.87 -1.84
CA THR A 631 20.21 28.79 -1.13
C THR A 631 19.24 27.63 -0.95
N ARG A 632 19.49 26.53 -1.67
CA ARG A 632 18.70 25.29 -1.67
C ARG A 632 19.12 24.41 -0.51
N VAL A 633 18.26 24.30 0.48
CA VAL A 633 18.44 23.41 1.62
C VAL A 633 17.68 22.11 1.37
N LEU A 634 18.36 20.97 1.32
CA LEU A 634 17.75 19.65 1.32
C LEU A 634 17.69 19.14 2.76
N LEU A 635 16.47 18.96 3.27
CA LEU A 635 16.20 18.32 4.57
C LEU A 635 15.92 16.84 4.35
N LEU A 636 16.83 15.97 4.81
CA LEU A 636 16.65 14.53 4.82
C LEU A 636 16.10 14.11 6.18
N THR A 637 14.85 13.66 6.20
CA THR A 637 14.14 13.22 7.41
C THR A 637 13.64 11.79 7.23
N GLN A 638 13.43 11.03 8.30
CA GLN A 638 12.95 9.63 8.17
C GLN A 638 11.56 9.51 7.52
N ARG A 639 10.84 10.63 7.38
CA ARG A 639 9.55 10.82 6.69
C ARG A 639 8.78 9.52 6.43
N ASP A 640 7.97 9.16 7.41
CA ASP A 640 6.69 8.50 7.14
C ASP A 640 5.62 9.61 7.08
N SER A 641 4.96 9.81 5.94
CA SER A 641 4.02 10.96 5.75
C SER A 641 2.81 10.93 6.68
N ASP A 642 2.66 9.82 7.40
CA ASP A 642 1.48 9.44 8.14
C ASP A 642 1.65 9.60 9.67
N HIS A 643 2.86 10.00 10.14
CA HIS A 643 3.16 10.19 11.56
C HIS A 643 3.16 11.68 11.96
N VAL A 644 2.23 12.08 12.84
CA VAL A 644 2.12 13.47 13.35
C VAL A 644 3.40 13.92 14.08
N GLY A 645 4.11 12.99 14.70
CA GLY A 645 5.41 13.25 15.35
C GLY A 645 6.48 13.75 14.37
N ASP A 646 6.56 13.14 13.19
CA ASP A 646 7.54 13.48 12.16
C ASP A 646 7.27 14.87 11.56
N GLN A 647 5.99 15.23 11.40
CA GLN A 647 5.58 16.57 10.97
C GLN A 647 5.98 17.65 11.99
N LEU A 648 5.96 17.33 13.29
CA LEU A 648 6.38 18.23 14.36
C LEU A 648 7.91 18.40 14.41
N VAL A 649 8.66 17.31 14.20
CA VAL A 649 10.13 17.34 14.09
C VAL A 649 10.55 18.15 12.86
N GLU A 650 9.90 17.94 11.71
CA GLU A 650 10.14 18.69 10.48
C GLU A 650 9.87 20.19 10.66
N ALA A 651 8.72 20.57 11.25
CA ALA A 651 8.40 21.96 11.54
C ALA A 651 9.43 22.61 12.49
N THR A 652 9.95 21.85 13.45
CA THR A 652 10.98 22.29 14.39
C THR A 652 12.32 22.50 13.70
N LEU A 653 12.77 21.53 12.89
CA LEU A 653 14.01 21.62 12.11
C LEU A 653 13.96 22.76 11.11
N LEU A 654 12.84 22.92 10.40
CA LEU A 654 12.61 24.03 9.48
C LEU A 654 12.73 25.38 10.20
N SER A 655 12.19 25.48 11.41
CA SER A 655 12.27 26.69 12.24
C SER A 655 13.70 26.98 12.70
N LEU A 656 14.46 25.95 13.11
CA LEU A 656 15.87 26.08 13.52
C LEU A 656 16.77 26.49 12.36
N VAL A 657 16.65 25.82 11.21
CA VAL A 657 17.42 26.15 9.99
C VAL A 657 17.11 27.57 9.52
N THR A 658 15.82 27.95 9.52
CA THR A 658 15.41 29.31 9.17
C THR A 658 16.01 30.35 10.13
N ALA A 659 16.01 30.08 11.43
CA ALA A 659 16.59 30.97 12.44
C ALA A 659 18.11 31.07 12.29
N ALA A 660 18.80 29.97 12.03
CA ALA A 660 20.24 29.94 11.81
C ALA A 660 20.65 30.75 10.57
N LEU A 661 19.96 30.55 9.44
CA LEU A 661 20.21 31.30 8.21
C LEU A 661 19.88 32.79 8.36
N SER A 662 18.84 33.12 9.11
CA SER A 662 18.51 34.52 9.43
C SER A 662 19.61 35.18 10.28
N ASN A 663 20.21 34.46 11.23
CA ASN A 663 21.33 34.95 12.04
C ASN A 663 22.61 35.16 11.21
N LEU A 664 22.76 34.42 10.11
CA LEU A 664 23.86 34.56 9.14
C LEU A 664 23.57 35.65 8.07
N GLY A 665 22.49 36.41 8.22
CA GLY A 665 22.14 37.48 7.29
C GLY A 665 21.57 37.00 5.96
N VAL A 666 21.18 35.72 5.84
CA VAL A 666 20.47 35.18 4.68
C VAL A 666 18.96 35.41 4.89
N PRO A 667 18.32 36.27 4.07
CA PRO A 667 16.90 36.52 4.18
C PRO A 667 16.07 35.24 3.92
N ARG A 668 14.97 35.04 4.66
CA ARG A 668 14.11 33.84 4.54
C ARG A 668 13.53 33.62 3.12
N ASN A 669 13.43 34.68 2.33
CA ASN A 669 13.01 34.67 0.92
C ASN A 669 14.13 34.27 -0.06
N GLU A 670 15.39 34.21 0.38
CA GLU A 670 16.55 33.72 -0.37
C GLU A 670 16.86 32.23 -0.06
N VAL A 671 15.99 31.54 0.68
CA VAL A 671 16.16 30.12 1.04
C VAL A 671 14.99 29.29 0.51
N SER A 672 15.30 28.24 -0.26
CA SER A 672 14.37 27.16 -0.56
C SER A 672 14.70 25.96 0.32
N VAL A 673 13.67 25.34 0.91
CA VAL A 673 13.86 24.13 1.71
C VAL A 673 13.06 23.02 1.06
N THR A 674 13.74 21.98 0.61
CA THR A 674 13.12 20.78 0.07
C THR A 674 13.27 19.66 1.09
N SER A 675 12.16 19.15 1.59
CA SER A 675 12.15 18.00 2.49
C SER A 675 11.95 16.71 1.70
N ARG A 676 12.76 15.69 1.99
CA ARG A 676 12.68 14.35 1.39
C ARG A 676 12.87 13.29 2.46
N SER A 677 12.24 12.14 2.22
CA SER A 677 12.46 10.95 3.04
C SER A 677 13.91 10.49 2.88
N MET A 678 14.52 9.95 3.95
CA MET A 678 15.80 9.26 3.87
C MET A 678 15.78 8.05 2.95
N GLY A 679 14.59 7.55 2.59
CA GLY A 679 14.41 6.50 1.58
C GLY A 679 14.99 6.83 0.19
N VAL A 680 15.43 8.08 -0.04
CA VAL A 680 16.23 8.45 -1.22
C VAL A 680 17.57 7.69 -1.29
N VAL A 681 18.16 7.33 -0.15
CA VAL A 681 19.24 6.33 -0.09
C VAL A 681 18.57 4.98 0.12
N PRO A 682 18.52 4.11 -0.90
CA PRO A 682 17.77 2.87 -0.77
C PRO A 682 18.42 1.99 0.31
N GLN A 683 17.64 1.42 1.24
CA GLN A 683 18.17 0.41 2.17
C GLN A 683 18.86 -0.76 1.45
N LYS A 684 18.45 -1.01 0.20
CA LYS A 684 19.11 -1.97 -0.69
C LYS A 684 20.58 -1.60 -0.92
N TYR A 685 20.88 -0.33 -1.18
CA TYR A 685 22.27 0.16 -1.27
C TYR A 685 23.02 -0.02 0.05
N VAL A 686 22.42 0.29 1.20
CA VAL A 686 23.06 0.13 2.53
C VAL A 686 23.49 -1.31 2.79
N LYS A 687 22.75 -2.26 2.21
CA LYS A 687 23.01 -3.71 2.28
C LYS A 687 23.97 -4.19 1.20
N THR A 688 23.91 -3.67 -0.03
CA THR A 688 24.64 -4.20 -1.19
C THR A 688 25.87 -3.41 -1.61
N GLY A 689 25.98 -2.13 -1.25
CA GLY A 689 27.01 -1.20 -1.71
C GLY A 689 26.91 -0.82 -3.20
N ASP A 690 25.78 -1.10 -3.85
CA ASP A 690 25.61 -0.88 -5.30
C ASP A 690 25.38 0.60 -5.64
N GLU A 691 26.42 1.26 -6.14
CA GLU A 691 26.43 2.69 -6.50
C GLU A 691 25.35 3.09 -7.52
N ALA A 692 24.86 2.16 -8.36
CA ALA A 692 23.81 2.47 -9.34
C ALA A 692 22.48 2.87 -8.66
N LEU A 693 22.26 2.38 -7.43
CA LEU A 693 21.08 2.68 -6.62
C LEU A 693 21.12 4.10 -6.00
N LEU A 694 22.26 4.80 -6.08
CA LEU A 694 22.40 6.15 -5.55
C LEU A 694 22.07 7.24 -6.57
N SER A 695 21.65 6.90 -7.80
CA SER A 695 21.41 7.89 -8.86
C SER A 695 20.46 9.03 -8.43
N GLU A 696 19.35 8.69 -7.77
CA GLU A 696 18.40 9.68 -7.26
C GLU A 696 18.92 10.44 -6.04
N ALA A 697 19.56 9.75 -5.09
CA ALA A 697 20.21 10.39 -3.94
C ALA A 697 21.28 11.41 -4.37
N ARG A 698 22.12 11.03 -5.34
CA ARG A 698 23.16 11.87 -5.94
C ARG A 698 22.54 13.08 -6.60
N ARG A 699 21.50 12.90 -7.43
CA ARG A 699 20.80 13.99 -8.10
C ARG A 699 20.23 15.00 -7.12
N LEU A 700 19.59 14.53 -6.04
CA LEU A 700 18.99 15.39 -5.01
C LEU A 700 20.06 16.12 -4.19
N ILE A 701 21.07 15.41 -3.70
CA ILE A 701 22.16 15.97 -2.90
C ILE A 701 22.98 16.97 -3.72
N SER A 702 23.32 16.66 -4.98
CA SER A 702 24.08 17.55 -5.86
C SER A 702 23.29 18.80 -6.27
N SER A 703 21.96 18.76 -6.16
CA SER A 703 21.09 19.90 -6.46
C SER A 703 20.84 20.81 -5.25
N ALA A 704 21.46 20.54 -4.11
CA ALA A 704 21.32 21.32 -2.89
C ALA A 704 22.60 22.08 -2.54
N ASP A 705 22.45 23.30 -2.00
CA ASP A 705 23.55 24.14 -1.51
C ASP A 705 23.84 23.88 -0.03
N VAL A 706 22.85 23.36 0.72
CA VAL A 706 23.00 22.88 2.08
C VAL A 706 22.21 21.59 2.23
N VAL A 707 22.81 20.54 2.78
CA VAL A 707 22.08 19.32 3.17
C VAL A 707 22.03 19.25 4.68
N VAL A 708 20.83 19.12 5.23
CA VAL A 708 20.56 18.95 6.66
C VAL A 708 19.93 17.58 6.85
N ALA A 709 20.58 16.71 7.60
CA ALA A 709 20.08 15.38 7.90
C ALA A 709 20.00 15.17 9.41
N GLY A 710 18.86 14.63 9.87
CA GLY A 710 18.62 14.32 11.28
C GLY A 710 18.61 12.81 11.51
N ASP A 711 19.31 12.38 12.57
CA ASP A 711 19.32 11.01 13.10
C ASP A 711 19.56 9.92 12.03
N LEU A 712 20.76 9.95 11.46
CA LEU A 712 21.24 8.97 10.48
C LEU A 712 21.78 7.73 11.20
N GLU A 713 21.43 6.53 10.72
CA GLU A 713 22.23 5.34 11.03
C GLU A 713 23.67 5.58 10.52
N GLN A 714 24.70 5.11 11.23
CA GLN A 714 26.11 5.41 10.93
C GLN A 714 26.51 5.21 9.45
N ARG A 715 25.93 4.19 8.77
CA ARG A 715 26.20 3.91 7.35
C ARG A 715 25.48 4.86 6.39
N ASP A 716 24.28 5.31 6.74
CA ASP A 716 23.53 6.29 5.95
C ASP A 716 24.22 7.64 6.02
N GLY A 717 24.68 8.03 7.21
CA GLY A 717 25.48 9.24 7.44
C GLY A 717 26.76 9.27 6.60
N ALA A 718 27.57 8.22 6.69
CA ALA A 718 28.80 8.12 5.90
C ALA A 718 28.55 8.16 4.38
N THR A 719 27.42 7.64 3.92
CA THR A 719 27.06 7.66 2.49
C THR A 719 26.66 9.05 2.03
N VAL A 720 25.83 9.76 2.82
CA VAL A 720 25.42 11.14 2.52
C VAL A 720 26.63 12.07 2.53
N GLU A 721 27.53 11.91 3.50
CA GLU A 721 28.80 12.65 3.56
C GLU A 721 29.66 12.39 2.32
N ARG A 722 29.86 11.13 1.93
CA ARG A 722 30.63 10.76 0.75
C ARG A 722 30.05 11.31 -0.56
N ILE A 723 28.73 11.25 -0.74
CA ILE A 723 28.06 11.83 -1.94
C ILE A 723 28.27 13.35 -1.99
N ALA A 724 28.24 14.03 -0.84
CA ALA A 724 28.50 15.46 -0.77
C ALA A 724 29.99 15.81 -1.02
N GLU A 725 30.92 14.95 -0.60
CA GLU A 725 32.36 15.11 -0.82
C GLU A 725 32.79 14.86 -2.28
N ASP A 726 32.22 13.85 -2.95
CA ASP A 726 32.49 13.51 -4.36
C ASP A 726 32.13 14.66 -5.35
N GLY A 727 31.37 15.66 -4.89
CA GLY A 727 31.03 16.87 -5.65
C GLY A 727 32.09 17.98 -5.65
N ARG A 728 33.22 17.83 -4.93
CA ARG A 728 34.31 18.83 -4.89
C ARG A 728 35.37 18.54 -5.97
N PRO A 729 35.81 19.53 -6.79
CA PRO A 729 37.02 19.40 -7.59
C PRO A 729 38.22 19.35 -6.66
N ALA A 730 39.17 18.46 -6.96
CA ALA A 730 40.48 18.43 -6.33
C ALA A 730 41.20 19.76 -6.58
N HIS A 731 41.19 20.66 -5.59
CA HIS A 731 42.12 21.78 -5.55
C HIS A 731 43.24 21.47 -4.56
N ASP A 732 44.41 21.28 -5.17
CA ASP A 732 45.72 21.10 -4.61
C ASP A 732 46.10 22.33 -3.75
N HIS A 733 46.02 22.20 -2.43
CA HIS A 733 46.78 23.05 -1.51
C HIS A 733 47.11 22.29 -0.22
N ASP A 734 48.32 21.74 -0.23
CA ASP A 734 49.09 21.30 0.91
C ASP A 734 49.44 22.50 1.83
N VAL A 735 48.90 22.52 3.05
CA VAL A 735 49.53 23.18 4.21
C VAL A 735 49.25 22.33 5.45
N GLY A 736 50.25 21.54 5.85
CA GLY A 736 50.15 20.57 6.94
C GLY A 736 50.09 21.09 8.37
N GLY A 737 49.94 20.14 9.32
CA GLY A 737 50.25 20.37 10.74
C GLY A 737 49.51 19.48 11.76
N ARG A 738 50.07 18.30 12.04
CA ARG A 738 50.25 17.59 13.34
C ARG A 738 49.12 17.48 14.42
N ASP A 739 48.90 16.22 14.82
CA ASP A 739 48.87 15.63 16.19
C ASP A 739 48.01 16.22 17.35
N GLN A 740 46.94 15.49 17.71
CA GLN A 740 46.47 14.95 19.05
C GLN A 740 46.50 15.82 20.36
N PRO A 741 45.85 15.45 21.52
CA PRO A 741 44.77 14.48 21.86
C PRO A 741 43.69 14.95 22.92
N ALA A 742 42.69 14.09 23.16
CA ALA A 742 41.92 13.78 24.40
C ALA A 742 41.26 14.85 25.32
N GLY A 743 39.94 14.69 25.52
CA GLY A 743 39.26 14.80 26.84
C GLY A 743 38.15 15.86 26.98
N PHE A 744 36.90 15.42 27.20
CA PHE A 744 35.99 15.80 28.31
C PHE A 744 34.61 15.17 28.07
N GLY A 745 34.05 14.52 29.08
CA GLY A 745 32.71 13.97 29.06
C GLY A 745 31.65 15.01 29.42
N GLU A 746 30.49 14.92 28.77
CA GLU A 746 29.18 15.31 29.30
C GLU A 746 28.10 14.56 28.51
N GLN A 747 27.27 13.80 29.23
CA GLN A 747 26.01 13.29 28.68
C GLN A 747 25.07 14.48 28.42
N ARG A 748 24.78 14.73 27.14
CA ARG A 748 23.62 15.49 26.67
C ARG A 748 23.03 14.71 25.50
N LEU A 749 21.71 14.71 25.34
CA LEU A 749 21.04 14.19 24.14
C LEU A 749 21.74 14.77 22.90
N VAL A 750 22.48 13.94 22.15
CA VAL A 750 23.01 14.32 20.83
C VAL A 750 22.10 13.66 19.80
N ALA A 751 21.00 14.34 19.47
CA ALA A 751 20.41 14.16 18.14
C ALA A 751 21.41 14.77 17.15
N GLY A 752 22.14 13.92 16.42
CA GLY A 752 23.16 14.36 15.48
C GLY A 752 22.52 15.06 14.29
N LEU A 753 22.68 16.39 14.20
CA LEU A 753 22.34 17.16 13.01
C LEU A 753 23.60 17.24 12.14
N HIS A 754 23.59 16.59 10.98
CA HIS A 754 24.68 16.70 10.01
C HIS A 754 24.33 17.82 9.01
N VAL A 755 25.21 18.82 8.89
CA VAL A 755 25.08 19.94 7.94
C VAL A 755 26.24 19.91 6.96
N LEU A 756 25.93 19.72 5.68
CA LEU A 756 26.92 19.65 4.59
C LEU A 756 26.70 20.82 3.62
N LEU A 757 27.78 21.49 3.22
CA LEU A 757 27.73 22.66 2.32
C LEU A 757 28.12 22.25 0.89
N GLY A 758 27.26 22.63 -0.07
CA GLY A 758 27.41 22.39 -1.51
C GLY A 758 28.26 23.44 -2.22
N HIS A 759 28.70 23.08 -3.42
CA HIS A 759 29.77 23.73 -4.16
C HIS A 759 29.25 24.81 -5.13
N ASP A 760 28.89 25.99 -4.62
CA ASP A 760 28.88 27.28 -5.37
C ASP A 760 28.48 28.50 -4.51
N ALA A 761 28.80 28.52 -3.22
CA ALA A 761 28.57 29.69 -2.39
C ALA A 761 29.64 30.77 -2.62
N HIS A 762 29.44 31.65 -3.59
CA HIS A 762 30.20 32.91 -3.74
C HIS A 762 29.91 33.94 -2.62
N ARG A 763 29.51 33.52 -1.41
CA ARG A 763 29.30 34.39 -0.25
C ARG A 763 30.15 33.87 0.93
N PRO A 764 30.82 34.75 1.70
CA PRO A 764 31.61 34.32 2.86
C PRO A 764 30.70 33.67 3.92
N ALA A 765 31.25 32.65 4.58
CA ALA A 765 30.64 31.76 5.57
C ALA A 765 30.00 32.46 6.78
#